data_AF-A0A9P6F7S4-F1
#
_entry.id   AF-A0A9P6F7S4-F1
#
_cell.length_a   1.000
_cell.length_b   1.000
_cell.length_c   1.000
_cell.angle_alpha   90.00
_cell.angle_beta   90.00
_cell.angle_gamma   90.00
#
_symmetry.space_group_name_H-M   'P 1'
#
loop_
_entity.id
_entity.type
_entity.pdbx_description
1 polymer ?
#
loop_
_entity_poly.entity_id
_entity_poly.type
_entity_poly.pdbx_seq_one_letter_code
_entity_poly.pdbx_strand_id
1 'polypeptide(L)'
;MDALRSLSSVEVVRFDDGSNMRQWIDDVHDSLLEGNSLTVLDRVDDLRRIIPGHDDTSLDWLRIRQARHFSKGAASQDASAASRPPSISSPVEVQHDHRLTEDQQLLRALGNPKSTIDATASATDETHAKGEFEVLEDESRLIPFKKVPTKLSQTFKPKRDLNNSEGYRSVANTSSKPLSPAITKALSRFLSMLAQLNEMHREHAASKGRGERMLQELAESKVREEQVVKMQQETINRLIMTQQQVDAILSQNYELHEYPVPRLFVVLPYFSEERDFRDLTVEQFRLYFLCECGDDRRPGVKHGTSSGQIDNTAAASTTTVLLNNSIHLAKHEGYELSRPTEFFDQYGPYVLAMLRVLKHRLVVAAALAGNGLEGIVDGVKPVSDKTIETVDMSINFLETKLRDTDATGGLVTTASTEQEDYTMFENLAALEGADLRQLDTFLRKNDKDKMLGNLYRIITERGHVKWVCLDHYKETYHHKARSPFVDYVAVIGGTYNPHLGQVTVVLKSSIMSKEFCHHLARQAVAVQILNVTLDWSTSSADLRDLKVAVERSSVSFLVLDLCNKASTKLDALTFSSRSEPIVQIMTSPKIHTMILRNTTGFLSQTKRLLKTALYVRHFDLGEMITSRDEVVKLEKLIRVSLSLTDLTCRASNIDLVLDHIVFALRNTRRPRDLNLCIQTHHPEATVTFEGNTGEILSIDLQVQSMEETRYFNHRMIKSIHIQGSHELSTLLDRFGRCLKSYAKLESVRIDCSSDYPRGWFVAFQTLFAQYPHQTPQFSISNSKSTITAGNIQDNESVEEIESVEEHQDDDNTESPVEPEP
;
A
#
# COMPACT_ATOMS: atom_id res chain seq x y z
N MET A 1 1.92 -28.89 10.74
CA MET A 1 2.07 -29.37 12.14
C MET A 1 1.83 -28.23 13.13
N ASP A 2 2.62 -27.15 13.09
CA ASP A 2 2.41 -26.01 14.00
C ASP A 2 1.05 -25.31 13.80
N ALA A 3 0.58 -25.21 12.56
CA ALA A 3 -0.77 -24.71 12.23
C ALA A 3 -1.93 -25.63 12.68
N LEU A 4 -1.66 -26.92 12.96
CA LEU A 4 -2.70 -27.83 13.48
C LEU A 4 -2.74 -27.78 15.00
N ARG A 5 -1.57 -27.63 15.65
CA ARG A 5 -1.45 -27.47 17.11
C ARG A 5 -2.02 -26.15 17.64
N SER A 6 -2.31 -25.18 16.76
CA SER A 6 -2.98 -23.93 17.13
C SER A 6 -4.50 -24.03 17.24
N LEU A 7 -5.11 -25.14 16.81
CA LEU A 7 -6.53 -25.45 17.06
C LEU A 7 -6.68 -26.05 18.46
N SER A 8 -7.38 -25.38 19.37
CA SER A 8 -7.53 -25.79 20.78
C SER A 8 -8.26 -27.13 20.99
N SER A 9 -8.81 -27.72 19.92
CA SER A 9 -9.61 -28.95 19.92
C SER A 9 -9.01 -30.08 19.08
N VAL A 10 -7.78 -29.95 18.57
CA VAL A 10 -7.14 -30.97 17.71
C VAL A 10 -5.82 -31.44 18.31
N GLU A 11 -5.77 -32.71 18.70
CA GLU A 11 -4.54 -33.37 19.15
C GLU A 11 -3.81 -34.01 17.96
N VAL A 12 -2.51 -33.71 17.81
CA VAL A 12 -1.71 -34.22 16.69
C VAL A 12 -0.63 -35.17 17.21
N VAL A 13 -0.84 -36.47 16.97
CA VAL A 13 0.06 -37.55 17.39
C VAL A 13 0.89 -38.03 16.20
N ARG A 14 2.20 -38.15 16.40
CA ARG A 14 3.16 -38.62 15.38
C ARG A 14 3.63 -40.02 15.74
N PHE A 15 3.53 -40.95 14.79
CA PHE A 15 4.05 -42.31 14.92
C PHE A 15 5.26 -42.46 14.01
N ASP A 16 6.41 -42.84 14.59
CA ASP A 16 7.66 -42.98 13.83
C ASP A 16 7.81 -44.39 13.20
N ASP A 17 6.97 -45.35 13.57
CA ASP A 17 6.78 -46.61 12.86
C ASP A 17 5.27 -46.95 12.75
N GLY A 18 4.83 -47.47 11.59
CA GLY A 18 3.40 -47.70 11.30
C GLY A 18 2.73 -48.80 12.15
N SER A 19 3.49 -49.50 12.98
CA SER A 19 3.04 -50.63 13.80
C SER A 19 2.19 -50.23 15.01
N ASN A 20 2.35 -49.00 15.53
CA ASN A 20 1.63 -48.53 16.72
C ASN A 20 0.37 -47.69 16.43
N MET A 21 0.13 -47.29 15.18
CA MET A 21 -0.98 -46.38 14.86
C MET A 21 -2.35 -47.03 15.05
N ARG A 22 -2.54 -48.29 14.61
CA ARG A 22 -3.83 -48.98 14.73
C ARG A 22 -4.20 -49.26 16.18
N GLN A 23 -3.28 -49.84 16.95
CA GLN A 23 -3.50 -50.13 18.36
C GLN A 23 -3.84 -48.87 19.15
N TRP A 24 -3.15 -47.75 18.89
CA TRP A 24 -3.46 -46.48 19.54
C TRP A 24 -4.82 -45.90 19.13
N ILE A 25 -5.22 -46.01 17.85
CA ILE A 25 -6.55 -45.59 17.40
C ILE A 25 -7.63 -46.39 18.13
N ASP A 26 -7.45 -47.70 18.26
CA ASP A 26 -8.39 -48.59 18.94
C ASP A 26 -8.47 -48.26 20.46
N ASP A 27 -7.32 -48.10 21.13
CA ASP A 27 -7.24 -47.76 22.55
C ASP A 27 -7.88 -46.39 22.86
N VAL A 28 -7.70 -45.40 21.98
CA VAL A 28 -8.35 -44.08 22.11
C VAL A 28 -9.84 -44.17 21.84
N HIS A 29 -10.24 -44.91 20.80
CA HIS A 29 -11.65 -45.10 20.48
C HIS A 29 -12.40 -45.75 21.65
N ASP A 30 -11.81 -46.75 22.30
CA ASP A 30 -12.39 -47.44 23.46
C ASP A 30 -12.39 -46.59 24.74
N SER A 31 -11.55 -45.56 24.81
CA SER A 31 -11.44 -44.65 25.95
C SER A 31 -12.34 -43.40 25.85
N LEU A 32 -13.02 -43.20 24.72
CA LEU A 32 -13.92 -42.05 24.52
C LEU A 32 -15.27 -42.26 25.24
N LEU A 33 -15.67 -41.27 26.04
CA LEU A 33 -17.00 -41.21 26.65
C LEU A 33 -18.12 -41.14 25.58
N GLU A 34 -19.28 -41.74 25.88
CA GLU A 34 -20.46 -41.70 25.00
C GLU A 34 -20.79 -40.24 24.59
N GLY A 35 -20.70 -39.97 23.29
CA GLY A 35 -20.96 -38.64 22.69
C GLY A 35 -19.77 -38.00 22.00
N ASN A 36 -18.54 -38.51 22.21
CA ASN A 36 -17.35 -38.03 21.49
C ASN A 36 -17.08 -38.88 20.24
N SER A 37 -16.52 -38.28 19.19
CA SER A 37 -16.14 -39.00 17.96
C SER A 37 -14.68 -38.75 17.58
N LEU A 38 -13.97 -39.82 17.21
CA LEU A 38 -12.61 -39.77 16.68
C LEU A 38 -12.68 -39.72 15.16
N THR A 39 -11.98 -38.79 14.52
CA THR A 39 -11.82 -38.73 13.06
C THR A 39 -10.35 -38.77 12.70
N VAL A 40 -9.91 -39.87 12.09
CA VAL A 40 -8.52 -40.07 11.68
C VAL A 40 -8.34 -39.54 10.25
N LEU A 41 -7.34 -38.68 10.04
CA LEU A 41 -6.97 -38.12 8.74
C LEU A 41 -5.59 -38.67 8.35
N ASP A 42 -5.57 -39.68 7.49
CA ASP A 42 -4.37 -40.42 7.12
C ASP A 42 -3.74 -39.97 5.77
N ARG A 43 -4.41 -39.06 5.04
CA ARG A 43 -3.93 -38.53 3.75
C ARG A 43 -3.55 -37.06 3.82
N VAL A 44 -2.39 -36.74 3.24
CA VAL A 44 -1.87 -35.37 3.13
C VAL A 44 -2.84 -34.42 2.40
N ASP A 45 -3.61 -34.94 1.43
CA ASP A 45 -4.60 -34.13 0.71
C ASP A 45 -5.82 -33.76 1.56
N ASP A 46 -6.18 -34.58 2.54
CA ASP A 46 -7.24 -34.23 3.51
C ASP A 46 -6.74 -33.16 4.50
N LEU A 47 -5.45 -33.16 4.83
CA LEU A 47 -4.80 -32.10 5.64
C LEU A 47 -4.69 -30.76 4.90
N ARG A 48 -4.44 -30.77 3.58
CA ARG A 48 -4.40 -29.56 2.75
C ARG A 48 -5.76 -28.87 2.61
N ARG A 49 -6.86 -29.62 2.76
CA ARG A 49 -8.23 -29.07 2.74
C ARG A 49 -8.62 -28.36 4.04
N ILE A 50 -7.95 -28.69 5.15
CA ILE A 50 -8.14 -28.05 6.46
C ILE A 50 -7.26 -26.81 6.61
N ILE A 51 -6.21 -26.68 5.79
CA ILE A 51 -5.26 -25.57 5.85
C ILE A 51 -5.24 -24.87 4.49
N PRO A 52 -6.13 -23.88 4.32
CA PRO A 52 -5.61 -22.52 4.29
C PRO A 52 -6.50 -21.49 5.04
N GLY A 53 -6.00 -20.97 6.17
CA GLY A 53 -6.46 -19.70 6.75
C GLY A 53 -7.69 -19.73 7.67
N HIS A 54 -7.63 -20.52 8.77
CA HIS A 54 -8.52 -20.55 9.94
C HIS A 54 -9.81 -19.67 9.94
N ASP A 55 -10.92 -20.27 9.51
CA ASP A 55 -12.30 -19.86 9.81
C ASP A 55 -13.20 -21.07 10.13
N ASP A 56 -14.41 -20.82 10.67
CA ASP A 56 -15.38 -21.84 11.13
C ASP A 56 -15.84 -22.79 10.00
N THR A 57 -15.71 -22.37 8.74
CA THR A 57 -16.05 -23.15 7.54
C THR A 57 -15.20 -24.42 7.37
N SER A 58 -13.95 -24.41 7.86
CA SER A 58 -13.08 -25.60 7.84
C SER A 58 -13.55 -26.66 8.85
N LEU A 59 -14.15 -26.25 9.96
CA LEU A 59 -14.74 -27.14 10.97
C LEU A 59 -16.10 -27.69 10.51
N ASP A 60 -16.89 -26.91 9.78
CA ASP A 60 -18.17 -27.38 9.23
C ASP A 60 -17.99 -28.47 8.16
N TRP A 61 -16.94 -28.41 7.33
CA TRP A 61 -16.62 -29.52 6.43
C TRP A 61 -16.33 -30.82 7.20
N LEU A 62 -15.61 -30.72 8.34
CA LEU A 62 -15.32 -31.85 9.21
C LEU A 62 -16.60 -32.42 9.84
N ARG A 63 -17.49 -31.56 10.33
CA ARG A 63 -18.81 -31.92 10.90
C ARG A 63 -19.72 -32.58 9.86
N ILE A 64 -19.75 -32.08 8.62
CA ILE A 64 -20.52 -32.66 7.51
C ILE A 64 -19.99 -34.06 7.13
N ARG A 65 -18.66 -34.25 7.14
CA ARG A 65 -18.05 -35.57 6.90
C ARG A 65 -18.38 -36.55 8.03
N GLN A 66 -18.34 -36.11 9.28
CA GLN A 66 -18.77 -36.92 10.45
C GLN A 66 -20.25 -37.32 10.34
N ALA A 67 -21.15 -36.39 10.03
CA ALA A 67 -22.58 -36.66 9.86
C ALA A 67 -22.88 -37.70 8.75
N ARG A 68 -22.10 -37.68 7.66
CA ARG A 68 -22.19 -38.69 6.58
C ARG A 68 -21.70 -40.08 7.01
N HIS A 69 -20.72 -40.16 7.91
CA HIS A 69 -20.24 -41.42 8.45
C HIS A 69 -21.28 -42.07 9.37
N PHE A 70 -21.96 -41.28 10.21
CA PHE A 70 -23.07 -41.73 11.04
C PHE A 70 -24.30 -42.18 10.21
N SER A 71 -24.62 -41.49 9.12
CA SER A 71 -25.71 -41.91 8.22
C SER A 71 -25.43 -43.23 7.47
N LYS A 72 -24.16 -43.56 7.20
CA LYS A 72 -23.80 -44.85 6.58
C LYS A 72 -23.77 -46.02 7.58
N GLY A 73 -23.50 -45.76 8.85
CA GLY A 73 -23.53 -46.78 9.91
C GLY A 73 -24.95 -47.31 10.20
N ALA A 74 -25.96 -46.43 10.13
CA ALA A 74 -27.36 -46.79 10.37
C ALA A 74 -27.99 -47.65 9.25
N ALA A 75 -27.43 -47.64 8.03
CA ALA A 75 -27.96 -48.39 6.88
C ALA A 75 -27.34 -49.80 6.71
N SER A 76 -26.37 -50.18 7.54
CA SER A 76 -25.59 -51.42 7.37
C SER A 76 -25.90 -52.52 8.40
N GLN A 77 -26.83 -52.32 9.34
CA GLN A 77 -27.13 -53.30 10.40
C GLN A 77 -28.21 -54.34 10.06
N ASP A 78 -28.80 -54.32 8.86
CA ASP A 78 -29.88 -55.26 8.47
C ASP A 78 -29.48 -56.33 7.42
N ALA A 79 -28.19 -56.57 7.20
CA ALA A 79 -27.78 -57.63 6.28
C ALA A 79 -26.48 -58.34 6.72
N SER A 80 -26.63 -59.45 7.46
CA SER A 80 -26.04 -60.75 7.14
C SER A 80 -25.96 -61.68 8.36
N ALA A 81 -26.99 -62.51 8.50
CA ALA A 81 -26.89 -63.77 9.20
C ALA A 81 -26.81 -64.88 8.13
N ALA A 82 -25.63 -65.47 7.92
CA ALA A 82 -25.49 -66.89 7.55
C ALA A 82 -24.02 -67.29 7.33
N SER A 83 -23.71 -68.47 7.86
CA SER A 83 -22.59 -69.36 7.53
C SER A 83 -21.22 -69.10 8.20
N ARG A 84 -21.02 -69.81 9.31
CA ARG A 84 -19.72 -70.38 9.73
C ARG A 84 -19.58 -71.79 9.14
N PRO A 85 -18.36 -72.26 8.87
CA PRO A 85 -17.89 -73.49 9.50
C PRO A 85 -16.43 -73.39 10.04
N PRO A 86 -15.94 -74.41 10.80
CA PRO A 86 -15.09 -74.16 11.97
C PRO A 86 -13.65 -74.73 11.89
N SER A 87 -12.91 -74.39 12.95
CA SER A 87 -11.87 -75.17 13.65
C SER A 87 -10.45 -75.25 13.06
N ILE A 88 -9.42 -75.02 13.89
CA ILE A 88 -8.52 -76.06 14.46
C ILE A 88 -7.32 -75.44 15.21
N SER A 89 -7.13 -75.93 16.44
CA SER A 89 -5.94 -76.11 17.30
C SER A 89 -4.78 -75.09 17.46
N SER A 90 -4.50 -74.86 18.74
CA SER A 90 -3.26 -74.56 19.50
C SER A 90 -1.97 -75.33 19.05
N PRO A 91 -0.83 -75.35 19.80
CA PRO A 91 -0.41 -74.65 21.04
C PRO A 91 1.09 -74.20 21.06
N VAL A 92 1.59 -73.91 22.28
CA VAL A 92 2.97 -74.06 22.81
C VAL A 92 3.78 -72.76 22.80
N GLU A 93 4.17 -72.11 23.92
CA GLU A 93 4.78 -72.46 25.23
C GLU A 93 6.14 -71.74 25.28
N VAL A 94 6.43 -71.05 26.38
CA VAL A 94 7.65 -71.17 27.20
C VAL A 94 7.87 -69.88 27.98
N GLN A 95 7.93 -70.10 29.29
CA GLN A 95 8.21 -69.19 30.39
C GLN A 95 9.66 -68.67 30.37
N HIS A 96 9.91 -67.50 30.98
CA HIS A 96 10.82 -67.49 32.12
C HIS A 96 10.58 -66.33 33.09
N ASP A 97 10.40 -66.76 34.32
CA ASP A 97 10.37 -66.11 35.63
C ASP A 97 11.66 -65.34 36.00
N HIS A 98 11.54 -64.21 36.72
CA HIS A 98 11.92 -64.05 38.15
C HIS A 98 12.34 -62.63 38.58
N ARG A 99 11.64 -62.13 39.63
CA ARG A 99 12.09 -61.54 40.92
C ARG A 99 13.02 -60.31 40.92
N LEU A 100 13.02 -59.38 41.90
CA LEU A 100 12.22 -58.95 43.07
C LEU A 100 12.94 -57.71 43.68
N THR A 101 12.24 -57.00 44.59
CA THR A 101 12.61 -56.00 45.64
C THR A 101 12.13 -54.57 45.35
N GLU A 102 11.08 -53.98 45.96
CA GLU A 102 10.71 -53.73 47.40
C GLU A 102 11.86 -53.07 48.19
N ASP A 103 11.72 -51.84 48.75
CA ASP A 103 10.80 -51.34 49.79
C ASP A 103 10.31 -49.88 49.49
N GLN A 104 9.03 -49.50 49.66
CA GLN A 104 8.29 -49.09 50.89
C GLN A 104 8.91 -47.89 51.66
N GLN A 105 8.23 -46.91 52.28
CA GLN A 105 6.85 -46.41 52.47
C GLN A 105 7.01 -45.17 53.42
N LEU A 106 6.13 -44.15 53.37
CA LEU A 106 5.27 -43.72 54.52
C LEU A 106 4.50 -42.38 54.30
N LEU A 107 3.16 -42.48 54.43
CA LEU A 107 2.13 -41.63 55.09
C LEU A 107 2.08 -40.10 54.82
N ARG A 108 1.02 -39.57 54.17
CA ARG A 108 -0.39 -39.26 54.58
C ARG A 108 -0.58 -38.14 55.61
N ALA A 109 -1.53 -37.23 55.25
CA ALA A 109 -2.54 -36.49 56.06
C ALA A 109 -2.44 -34.97 55.83
N LEU A 110 -3.49 -34.14 55.75
CA LEU A 110 -4.96 -34.21 55.79
C LEU A 110 -5.46 -32.80 55.39
N GLY A 111 -6.71 -32.67 54.93
CA GLY A 111 -7.54 -31.50 55.26
C GLY A 111 -8.01 -30.61 54.11
N ASN A 112 -9.23 -30.88 53.62
CA ASN A 112 -10.16 -29.85 53.13
C ASN A 112 -10.55 -28.89 54.27
N PRO A 113 -11.02 -27.67 53.95
CA PRO A 113 -12.46 -27.44 54.18
C PRO A 113 -13.16 -26.55 53.14
N LYS A 114 -14.48 -26.77 53.06
CA LYS A 114 -15.52 -25.90 52.46
C LYS A 114 -15.65 -24.56 53.20
N SER A 115 -16.09 -23.52 52.49
CA SER A 115 -16.98 -22.49 53.05
C SER A 115 -17.90 -21.90 51.99
N THR A 116 -19.20 -22.00 52.25
CA THR A 116 -20.31 -21.23 51.69
C THR A 116 -20.29 -19.80 52.26
N ILE A 117 -20.85 -18.80 51.55
CA ILE A 117 -21.82 -17.78 52.03
C ILE A 117 -21.89 -16.55 51.09
N ASP A 118 -23.13 -16.26 50.71
CA ASP A 118 -23.86 -15.02 50.39
C ASP A 118 -23.64 -14.11 49.18
N ALA A 119 -24.82 -13.78 48.67
CA ALA A 119 -25.21 -12.81 47.67
C ALA A 119 -25.00 -11.36 48.11
N THR A 120 -24.83 -10.48 47.12
CA THR A 120 -25.42 -9.14 47.15
C THR A 120 -25.64 -8.64 45.73
N ALA A 121 -26.88 -8.25 45.47
CA ALA A 121 -27.33 -7.61 44.24
C ALA A 121 -26.87 -6.16 44.17
N SER A 122 -26.67 -5.65 42.96
CA SER A 122 -26.91 -4.23 42.66
C SER A 122 -27.39 -4.10 41.23
N ALA A 123 -28.64 -3.68 41.11
CA ALA A 123 -29.29 -3.18 39.91
C ALA A 123 -28.71 -1.81 39.50
N THR A 124 -28.89 -1.46 38.22
CA THR A 124 -29.10 -0.11 37.64
C THR A 124 -29.22 -0.36 36.13
N ASP A 125 -30.43 -0.47 35.61
CA ASP A 125 -31.29 0.62 35.12
C ASP A 125 -31.26 0.64 33.58
N GLU A 126 -32.14 -0.17 33.00
CA GLU A 126 -32.70 0.06 31.67
C GLU A 126 -33.72 1.19 31.78
N THR A 127 -33.52 2.29 31.05
CA THR A 127 -34.60 3.24 30.79
C THR A 127 -34.80 3.44 29.30
N HIS A 128 -36.06 3.23 28.92
CA HIS A 128 -36.68 3.52 27.65
C HIS A 128 -36.44 4.96 27.16
N ALA A 129 -36.24 5.12 25.85
CA ALA A 129 -36.67 6.31 25.14
C ALA A 129 -37.44 5.90 23.88
N LYS A 130 -38.77 5.97 24.00
CA LYS A 130 -39.71 6.09 22.87
C LYS A 130 -39.46 7.46 22.24
N GLY A 131 -39.18 7.50 20.94
CA GLY A 131 -39.26 8.71 20.12
C GLY A 131 -40.55 8.65 19.31
N GLU A 132 -41.48 9.52 19.66
CA GLU A 132 -42.80 9.68 19.05
C GLU A 132 -42.71 10.27 17.64
N PHE A 133 -43.68 9.86 16.82
CA PHE A 133 -44.01 10.48 15.53
C PHE A 133 -44.60 11.86 15.78
N GLU A 134 -43.97 12.91 15.26
CA GLU A 134 -44.62 14.21 15.05
C GLU A 134 -44.95 14.37 13.56
N VAL A 135 -46.25 14.39 13.30
CA VAL A 135 -46.88 14.86 12.08
C VAL A 135 -46.99 16.38 12.20
N LEU A 136 -46.32 17.10 11.30
CA LEU A 136 -46.56 18.53 11.08
C LEU A 136 -47.11 18.72 9.66
N GLU A 137 -48.43 18.90 9.60
CA GLU A 137 -49.07 19.71 8.57
C GLU A 137 -48.63 21.17 8.79
N ASP A 138 -48.13 21.86 7.76
CA ASP A 138 -48.56 23.24 7.56
C ASP A 138 -48.41 23.70 6.11
N GLU A 139 -49.40 24.48 5.73
CA GLU A 139 -49.65 25.13 4.48
C GLU A 139 -48.58 26.18 4.14
N SER A 140 -48.22 26.29 2.86
CA SER A 140 -47.92 27.61 2.32
C SER A 140 -48.16 27.68 0.81
N ARG A 141 -49.21 28.43 0.51
CA ARG A 141 -49.67 28.88 -0.80
C ARG A 141 -48.58 29.66 -1.52
N LEU A 142 -48.34 29.33 -2.79
CA LEU A 142 -47.66 30.23 -3.72
C LEU A 142 -48.51 30.47 -4.99
N ILE A 143 -48.53 31.74 -5.35
CA ILE A 143 -49.38 32.46 -6.30
C ILE A 143 -49.05 32.05 -7.75
N PRO A 144 -50.05 31.83 -8.65
CA PRO A 144 -49.76 31.54 -10.05
C PRO A 144 -49.47 32.83 -10.83
N PHE A 145 -48.28 32.88 -11.44
CA PHE A 145 -47.91 33.92 -12.40
C PHE A 145 -48.75 33.81 -13.69
N LYS A 146 -49.41 34.92 -14.04
CA LYS A 146 -50.14 35.14 -15.29
C LYS A 146 -49.19 35.05 -16.49
N LYS A 147 -49.48 34.11 -17.40
CA LYS A 147 -48.94 34.07 -18.76
C LYS A 147 -49.46 35.29 -19.55
N VAL A 148 -48.54 36.08 -20.10
CA VAL A 148 -48.80 37.10 -21.13
C VAL A 148 -48.69 36.43 -22.50
N PRO A 149 -49.71 36.49 -23.37
CA PRO A 149 -49.60 35.98 -24.73
C PRO A 149 -49.16 37.08 -25.70
N THR A 150 -47.93 37.00 -26.20
CA THR A 150 -47.46 37.85 -27.32
C THR A 150 -47.77 37.13 -28.63
N LYS A 151 -48.92 37.45 -29.25
CA LYS A 151 -49.22 37.14 -30.65
C LYS A 151 -49.05 38.41 -31.48
N LEU A 152 -47.99 38.49 -32.29
CA LEU A 152 -47.99 39.31 -33.52
C LEU A 152 -46.74 39.00 -34.35
N SER A 153 -46.93 38.20 -35.40
CA SER A 153 -46.03 38.14 -36.55
C SER A 153 -46.89 37.83 -37.77
N GLN A 154 -47.32 38.89 -38.45
CA GLN A 154 -47.86 38.80 -39.81
C GLN A 154 -46.68 38.82 -40.80
N THR A 155 -46.68 37.81 -41.65
CA THR A 155 -45.73 37.53 -42.72
C THR A 155 -45.95 38.47 -43.90
N PHE A 156 -45.01 39.39 -44.16
CA PHE A 156 -44.90 40.08 -45.45
C PHE A 156 -44.05 39.22 -46.40
N LYS A 157 -44.68 38.62 -47.41
CA LYS A 157 -43.99 37.99 -48.55
C LYS A 157 -43.65 39.06 -49.61
N PRO A 158 -42.40 39.23 -50.04
CA PRO A 158 -42.10 40.02 -51.23
C PRO A 158 -42.27 39.15 -52.46
N LYS A 159 -43.21 39.52 -53.32
CA LYS A 159 -43.44 38.92 -54.64
C LYS A 159 -42.38 39.49 -55.59
N ARG A 160 -41.32 38.72 -55.84
CA ARG A 160 -40.46 38.90 -57.03
C ARG A 160 -41.22 38.30 -58.21
N ASP A 161 -41.42 39.10 -59.25
CA ASP A 161 -41.36 38.74 -60.66
C ASP A 161 -41.66 40.01 -61.44
N LEU A 162 -40.75 40.37 -62.36
CA LEU A 162 -41.02 41.08 -63.63
C LEU A 162 -39.67 41.47 -64.25
N ASN A 163 -39.05 40.51 -64.92
CA ASN A 163 -38.30 40.77 -66.14
C ASN A 163 -39.26 40.50 -67.29
N ASN A 164 -39.70 41.55 -67.97
CA ASN A 164 -39.78 41.52 -69.43
C ASN A 164 -39.81 42.95 -69.96
N SER A 165 -38.72 43.26 -70.65
CA SER A 165 -38.57 44.37 -71.56
C SER A 165 -39.42 44.15 -72.81
N GLU A 166 -40.22 45.13 -73.20
CA GLU A 166 -40.25 45.62 -74.58
C GLU A 166 -41.04 46.93 -74.69
N GLY A 167 -40.46 47.89 -75.42
CA GLY A 167 -41.15 48.98 -76.09
C GLY A 167 -41.62 50.15 -75.23
N TYR A 168 -40.96 51.31 -75.34
CA TYR A 168 -41.48 52.40 -76.18
C TYR A 168 -40.45 53.54 -76.31
N ARG A 169 -40.31 53.97 -77.56
CA ARG A 169 -39.44 55.03 -78.09
C ARG A 169 -39.75 56.41 -77.52
N SER A 170 -38.69 57.21 -77.43
CA SER A 170 -38.56 58.61 -77.89
C SER A 170 -39.51 59.66 -77.31
N VAL A 171 -38.94 60.76 -76.79
CA VAL A 171 -39.14 62.11 -77.37
C VAL A 171 -38.21 63.13 -76.68
N ALA A 172 -37.45 63.82 -77.54
CA ALA A 172 -36.99 65.21 -77.50
C ALA A 172 -36.13 65.76 -76.35
N ASN A 173 -34.84 65.89 -76.67
CA ASN A 173 -34.06 67.13 -76.61
C ASN A 173 -34.85 68.43 -76.45
N THR A 174 -34.53 69.19 -75.39
CA THR A 174 -34.57 70.66 -75.44
C THR A 174 -33.39 71.26 -74.68
N SER A 175 -32.63 72.07 -75.42
CA SER A 175 -31.60 73.05 -75.02
C SER A 175 -31.78 73.66 -73.62
N SER A 176 -30.86 73.36 -72.69
CA SER A 176 -30.75 74.04 -71.40
C SER A 176 -29.63 75.08 -71.42
N LYS A 177 -29.98 76.32 -71.04
CA LYS A 177 -29.04 77.42 -70.76
C LYS A 177 -28.14 77.04 -69.57
N PRO A 178 -26.86 77.46 -69.55
CA PRO A 178 -25.95 77.15 -68.45
C PRO A 178 -26.47 77.74 -67.14
N LEU A 179 -26.72 76.86 -66.16
CA LEU A 179 -27.11 77.22 -64.81
C LEU A 179 -25.98 78.04 -64.13
N SER A 180 -26.38 79.03 -63.34
CA SER A 180 -25.47 79.89 -62.58
C SER A 180 -24.47 79.07 -61.73
N PRO A 181 -23.19 79.48 -61.61
CA PRO A 181 -22.18 78.78 -60.81
C PRO A 181 -22.60 78.52 -59.35
N ALA A 182 -23.45 79.39 -58.79
CA ALA A 182 -23.99 79.22 -57.44
C ALA A 182 -24.95 78.02 -57.34
N ILE A 183 -25.78 77.79 -58.36
CA ILE A 183 -26.70 76.64 -58.41
C ILE A 183 -25.91 75.35 -58.63
N THR A 184 -24.86 75.41 -59.45
CA THR A 184 -23.95 74.27 -59.70
C THR A 184 -23.22 73.85 -58.42
N LYS A 185 -22.77 74.82 -57.60
CA LYS A 185 -22.14 74.57 -56.29
C LYS A 185 -23.12 74.05 -55.23
N ALA A 186 -24.37 74.51 -55.26
CA ALA A 186 -25.42 73.98 -54.38
C ALA A 186 -25.80 72.55 -54.75
N LEU A 187 -25.95 72.26 -56.05
CA LEU A 187 -26.20 70.91 -56.57
C LEU A 187 -25.04 69.97 -56.28
N SER A 188 -23.79 70.41 -56.41
CA SER A 188 -22.64 69.56 -56.08
C SER A 188 -22.58 69.21 -54.59
N ARG A 189 -22.93 70.15 -53.70
CA ARG A 189 -23.06 69.89 -52.25
C ARG A 189 -24.22 68.93 -51.95
N PHE A 190 -25.36 69.10 -52.61
CA PHE A 190 -26.51 68.22 -52.44
C PHE A 190 -26.23 66.79 -52.93
N LEU A 191 -25.59 66.65 -54.10
CA LEU A 191 -25.14 65.36 -54.63
C LEU A 191 -24.10 64.70 -53.72
N SER A 192 -23.19 65.48 -53.13
CA SER A 192 -22.23 64.97 -52.14
C SER A 192 -22.92 64.46 -50.88
N MET A 193 -23.94 65.16 -50.37
CA MET A 193 -24.72 64.68 -49.22
C MET A 193 -25.53 63.43 -49.55
N LEU A 194 -26.13 63.36 -50.75
CA LEU A 194 -26.83 62.15 -51.20
C LEU A 194 -25.88 60.97 -51.35
N ALA A 195 -24.66 61.19 -51.87
CA ALA A 195 -23.64 60.16 -51.95
C ALA A 195 -23.24 59.65 -50.56
N GLN A 196 -23.04 60.57 -49.60
CA GLN A 196 -22.70 60.22 -48.22
C GLN A 196 -23.85 59.50 -47.50
N LEU A 197 -25.10 59.91 -47.73
CA LEU A 197 -26.28 59.25 -47.17
C LEU A 197 -26.47 57.85 -47.77
N ASN A 198 -26.24 57.69 -49.08
CA ASN A 198 -26.26 56.38 -49.72
C ASN A 198 -25.15 55.47 -49.19
N GLU A 199 -23.96 56.01 -48.93
CA GLU A 199 -22.86 55.23 -48.36
C GLU A 199 -23.16 54.82 -46.91
N MET A 200 -23.68 55.74 -46.09
CA MET A 200 -24.16 55.41 -44.75
C MET A 200 -25.23 54.32 -44.76
N HIS A 201 -26.19 54.37 -45.70
CA HIS A 201 -27.20 53.32 -45.85
C HIS A 201 -26.60 51.99 -46.29
N ARG A 202 -25.59 51.98 -47.17
CA ARG A 202 -24.85 50.76 -47.55
C ARG A 202 -24.09 50.18 -46.38
N GLU A 203 -23.38 51.00 -45.61
CA GLU A 203 -22.66 50.56 -44.41
C GLU A 203 -23.60 50.02 -43.35
N HIS A 204 -24.74 50.66 -43.13
CA HIS A 204 -25.77 50.18 -42.22
C HIS A 204 -26.35 48.83 -42.69
N ALA A 205 -26.61 48.66 -44.00
CA ALA A 205 -27.06 47.39 -44.57
C ALA A 205 -25.99 46.30 -44.44
N ALA A 206 -24.71 46.62 -44.70
CA ALA A 206 -23.60 45.70 -44.54
C ALA A 206 -23.37 45.31 -43.07
N SER A 207 -23.49 46.26 -42.14
CA SER A 207 -23.39 46.04 -40.71
C SER A 207 -24.52 45.13 -40.20
N LYS A 208 -25.76 45.39 -40.63
CA LYS A 208 -26.90 44.52 -40.36
C LYS A 208 -26.67 43.10 -40.88
N GLY A 209 -26.16 42.96 -42.10
CA GLY A 209 -25.82 41.66 -42.69
C GLY A 209 -24.64 40.93 -42.01
N ARG A 210 -23.78 41.63 -41.26
CA ARG A 210 -22.78 40.98 -40.37
C ARG A 210 -23.41 40.51 -39.06
N GLY A 211 -24.31 41.31 -38.47
CA GLY A 211 -25.05 40.92 -37.27
C GLY A 211 -25.93 39.70 -37.48
N GLU A 212 -26.61 39.61 -38.62
CA GLU A 212 -27.44 38.45 -38.98
C GLU A 212 -26.60 37.16 -39.14
N ARG A 213 -25.40 37.25 -39.75
CA ARG A 213 -24.48 36.10 -39.88
C ARG A 213 -23.95 35.62 -38.53
N MET A 214 -23.56 36.52 -37.65
CA MET A 214 -23.08 36.17 -36.31
C MET A 214 -24.18 35.49 -35.47
N LEU A 215 -25.43 35.95 -35.57
CA LEU A 215 -26.57 35.32 -34.90
C LEU A 215 -26.86 33.92 -35.47
N GLN A 216 -26.71 33.74 -36.78
CA GLN A 216 -26.86 32.44 -37.42
C GLN A 216 -25.77 31.45 -36.96
N GLU A 217 -24.50 31.86 -36.96
CA GLU A 217 -23.38 31.03 -36.47
C GLU A 217 -23.55 30.65 -34.99
N LEU A 218 -24.05 31.57 -34.16
CA LEU A 218 -24.35 31.28 -32.75
C LEU A 218 -25.48 30.25 -32.61
N ALA A 219 -26.54 30.36 -33.44
CA ALA A 219 -27.62 29.38 -33.45
C ALA A 219 -27.14 27.99 -33.90
N GLU A 220 -26.34 27.92 -34.97
CA GLU A 220 -25.73 26.67 -35.45
C GLU A 220 -24.75 26.08 -34.44
N SER A 221 -23.97 26.92 -33.74
CA SER A 221 -23.09 26.49 -32.65
C SER A 221 -23.89 25.90 -31.48
N LYS A 222 -24.99 26.56 -31.09
CA LYS A 222 -25.84 26.08 -30.00
C LYS A 222 -26.50 24.74 -30.34
N VAL A 223 -26.96 24.55 -31.58
CA VAL A 223 -27.51 23.26 -32.03
C VAL A 223 -26.45 22.16 -31.99
N ARG A 224 -25.20 22.46 -32.39
CA ARG A 224 -24.08 21.50 -32.27
C ARG A 224 -23.78 21.15 -30.82
N GLU A 225 -23.77 22.13 -29.92
CA GLU A 225 -23.54 21.93 -28.49
C GLU A 225 -24.66 21.08 -27.86
N GLU A 226 -25.93 21.39 -28.15
CA GLU A 226 -27.07 20.60 -27.70
C GLU A 226 -27.01 19.15 -28.21
N GLN A 227 -26.54 18.94 -29.45
CA GLN A 227 -26.34 17.61 -30.01
C GLN A 227 -25.21 16.84 -29.31
N VAL A 228 -24.10 17.50 -28.97
CA VAL A 228 -22.99 16.91 -28.21
C VAL A 228 -23.45 16.55 -26.80
N VAL A 229 -24.18 17.43 -26.11
CA VAL A 229 -24.73 17.16 -24.77
C VAL A 229 -25.72 15.99 -24.81
N LYS A 230 -26.59 15.93 -25.82
CA LYS A 230 -27.50 14.81 -25.99
C LYS A 230 -26.76 13.48 -26.19
N MET A 231 -25.72 13.48 -27.02
CA MET A 231 -24.87 12.31 -27.27
C MET A 231 -24.12 11.88 -25.99
N GLN A 232 -23.63 12.83 -25.21
CA GLN A 232 -22.99 12.56 -23.92
C GLN A 232 -23.98 11.97 -22.91
N GLN A 233 -25.19 12.53 -22.78
CA GLN A 233 -26.20 12.02 -21.86
C GLN A 233 -26.64 10.61 -22.23
N GLU A 234 -26.80 10.32 -23.52
CA GLU A 234 -27.11 8.99 -24.01
C GLU A 234 -25.98 8.00 -23.67
N THR A 235 -24.72 8.42 -23.85
CA THR A 235 -23.54 7.62 -23.47
C THR A 235 -23.51 7.35 -21.96
N ILE A 236 -23.82 8.37 -21.14
CA ILE A 236 -23.90 8.25 -19.66
C ILE A 236 -25.04 7.31 -19.25
N ASN A 237 -26.20 7.39 -19.89
CA ASN A 237 -27.32 6.50 -19.57
C ASN A 237 -26.99 5.05 -19.92
N ARG A 238 -26.38 4.80 -21.09
CA ARG A 238 -25.87 3.47 -21.46
C ARG A 238 -24.86 2.95 -20.43
N LEU A 239 -23.98 3.83 -19.96
CA LEU A 239 -23.01 3.58 -18.89
C LEU A 239 -23.64 3.09 -17.58
N ILE A 240 -24.63 3.84 -17.08
CA ILE A 240 -25.33 3.53 -15.84
C ILE A 240 -26.02 2.18 -15.96
N MET A 241 -26.64 1.90 -17.10
CA MET A 241 -27.34 0.64 -17.36
C MET A 241 -26.37 -0.53 -17.42
N THR A 242 -25.27 -0.42 -18.17
CA THR A 242 -24.21 -1.42 -18.19
C THR A 242 -23.63 -1.66 -16.80
N GLN A 243 -23.47 -0.61 -15.99
CA GLN A 243 -23.00 -0.72 -14.62
C GLN A 243 -23.98 -1.48 -13.72
N GLN A 244 -25.26 -1.11 -13.75
CA GLN A 244 -26.31 -1.80 -13.00
C GLN A 244 -26.40 -3.28 -13.36
N GLN A 245 -26.19 -3.63 -14.63
CA GLN A 245 -26.16 -5.02 -15.09
C GLN A 245 -24.95 -5.79 -14.58
N VAL A 246 -23.75 -5.19 -14.64
CA VAL A 246 -22.54 -5.77 -14.03
C VAL A 246 -22.75 -6.00 -12.54
N ASP A 247 -23.33 -5.03 -11.85
CA ASP A 247 -23.63 -5.15 -10.43
C ASP A 247 -24.66 -6.24 -10.17
N ALA A 248 -25.68 -6.40 -11.03
CA ALA A 248 -26.62 -7.52 -10.95
C ALA A 248 -25.90 -8.87 -11.06
N ILE A 249 -25.05 -9.08 -12.06
CA ILE A 249 -24.23 -10.30 -12.24
C ILE A 249 -23.31 -10.53 -11.02
N LEU A 250 -22.67 -9.49 -10.52
CA LEU A 250 -21.77 -9.56 -9.36
C LEU A 250 -22.51 -9.84 -8.04
N SER A 251 -23.76 -9.37 -7.93
CA SER A 251 -24.61 -9.45 -6.73
C SER A 251 -25.42 -10.74 -6.63
N GLN A 252 -25.39 -11.61 -7.66
CA GLN A 252 -26.04 -12.91 -7.58
C GLN A 252 -25.43 -13.70 -6.42
N ASN A 253 -26.25 -13.88 -5.38
CA ASN A 253 -25.91 -14.58 -4.14
C ASN A 253 -26.05 -16.07 -4.35
N TYR A 254 -24.92 -16.73 -4.58
CA TYR A 254 -24.90 -18.18 -4.64
C TYR A 254 -24.24 -18.78 -3.40
N GLU A 255 -24.63 -20.01 -3.08
CA GLU A 255 -24.08 -20.71 -1.93
C GLU A 255 -22.59 -21.03 -2.17
N LEU A 256 -21.75 -20.82 -1.15
CA LEU A 256 -20.29 -20.91 -1.16
C LEU A 256 -19.67 -22.16 -1.82
N HIS A 257 -20.43 -23.25 -1.89
CA HIS A 257 -19.99 -24.53 -2.43
C HIS A 257 -20.23 -24.68 -3.94
N GLU A 258 -20.94 -23.74 -4.57
CA GLU A 258 -21.33 -23.85 -5.97
C GLU A 258 -20.29 -23.34 -6.97
N TYR A 259 -19.25 -22.62 -6.50
CA TYR A 259 -18.28 -21.90 -7.34
C TYR A 259 -16.82 -22.35 -7.12
N PRO A 260 -16.39 -23.46 -7.75
CA PRO A 260 -14.97 -23.78 -7.87
C PRO A 260 -14.27 -23.01 -9.00
N VAL A 261 -15.01 -22.33 -9.87
CA VAL A 261 -14.50 -21.68 -11.10
C VAL A 261 -14.82 -20.17 -11.07
N PRO A 262 -13.89 -19.28 -11.50
CA PRO A 262 -14.19 -17.86 -11.64
C PRO A 262 -15.30 -17.61 -12.68
N ARG A 263 -16.28 -16.78 -12.32
CA ARG A 263 -17.47 -16.53 -13.14
C ARG A 263 -17.29 -15.46 -14.20
N LEU A 264 -16.27 -14.61 -14.09
CA LEU A 264 -16.00 -13.56 -15.06
C LEU A 264 -14.87 -13.97 -15.99
N PHE A 265 -15.17 -14.05 -17.28
CA PHE A 265 -14.18 -14.31 -18.32
C PHE A 265 -14.54 -13.62 -19.63
N VAL A 266 -13.51 -13.40 -20.45
CA VAL A 266 -13.62 -12.92 -21.83
C VAL A 266 -12.79 -13.83 -22.73
N VAL A 267 -13.02 -13.75 -24.03
CA VAL A 267 -12.22 -14.46 -25.02
C VAL A 267 -11.59 -13.44 -25.95
N LEU A 268 -10.26 -13.47 -26.05
CA LEU A 268 -9.47 -12.55 -26.84
C LEU A 268 -8.59 -13.33 -27.83
N PRO A 269 -8.29 -12.78 -29.02
CA PRO A 269 -7.35 -13.39 -29.93
C PRO A 269 -5.94 -13.42 -29.30
N TYR A 270 -5.23 -14.52 -29.56
CA TYR A 270 -3.86 -14.72 -29.15
C TYR A 270 -2.91 -14.16 -30.21
N PHE A 271 -2.14 -13.14 -29.85
CA PHE A 271 -1.12 -12.57 -30.74
C PHE A 271 0.23 -13.20 -30.47
N SER A 272 0.71 -14.02 -31.40
CA SER A 272 2.16 -14.18 -31.59
C SER A 272 2.67 -12.97 -32.38
N GLU A 273 3.79 -12.37 -31.99
CA GLU A 273 4.37 -11.15 -32.58
C GLU A 273 4.62 -11.21 -34.11
N GLU A 274 4.50 -12.40 -34.72
CA GLU A 274 4.83 -12.67 -36.12
C GLU A 274 3.62 -12.88 -37.07
N ARG A 275 2.36 -12.81 -36.60
CA ARG A 275 1.19 -13.18 -37.44
C ARG A 275 0.38 -11.98 -37.95
N ASP A 276 -0.13 -12.10 -39.19
CA ASP A 276 -1.02 -11.15 -39.86
C ASP A 276 -2.46 -11.27 -39.32
N PHE A 277 -3.10 -10.12 -39.09
CA PHE A 277 -4.42 -9.97 -38.47
C PHE A 277 -5.60 -10.43 -39.34
N ARG A 278 -5.35 -10.69 -40.63
CA ARG A 278 -6.40 -11.00 -41.61
C ARG A 278 -6.93 -12.44 -41.52
N ASP A 279 -6.18 -13.32 -40.88
CA ASP A 279 -6.48 -14.77 -40.82
C ASP A 279 -6.87 -15.22 -39.40
N LEU A 280 -7.87 -14.55 -38.81
CA LEU A 280 -8.43 -14.93 -37.50
C LEU A 280 -9.24 -16.24 -37.63
N THR A 281 -8.55 -17.37 -37.57
CA THR A 281 -9.19 -18.68 -37.42
C THR A 281 -9.69 -18.84 -35.98
N VAL A 282 -10.83 -19.50 -35.80
CA VAL A 282 -11.49 -19.78 -34.51
C VAL A 282 -10.55 -20.43 -33.47
N GLU A 283 -9.48 -21.09 -33.91
CA GLU A 283 -8.44 -21.71 -33.09
C GLU A 283 -7.48 -20.72 -32.39
N GLN A 284 -7.52 -19.44 -32.74
CA GLN A 284 -6.61 -18.41 -32.22
C GLN A 284 -7.15 -17.69 -30.98
N PHE A 285 -8.30 -18.12 -30.45
CA PHE A 285 -8.92 -17.47 -29.32
C PHE A 285 -8.51 -18.13 -27.99
N ARG A 286 -8.20 -17.29 -27.01
CA ARG A 286 -7.89 -17.71 -25.63
C ARG A 286 -8.86 -17.09 -24.64
N LEU A 287 -9.27 -17.88 -23.66
CA LEU A 287 -10.11 -17.44 -22.56
C LEU A 287 -9.25 -16.79 -21.46
N TYR A 288 -9.63 -15.59 -21.06
CA TYR A 288 -9.00 -14.84 -19.98
C TYR A 288 -10.00 -14.62 -18.86
N PHE A 289 -9.61 -14.93 -17.62
CA PHE A 289 -10.42 -14.64 -16.46
C PHE A 289 -10.21 -13.20 -16.00
N LEU A 290 -11.27 -12.63 -15.44
CA LEU A 290 -11.29 -11.27 -14.93
C LEU A 290 -11.26 -11.28 -13.39
N CYS A 291 -10.50 -10.36 -12.82
CA CYS A 291 -10.44 -10.11 -11.39
C CYS A 291 -11.62 -9.23 -10.94
N GLU A 292 -12.35 -9.66 -9.91
CA GLU A 292 -13.46 -8.98 -9.24
C GLU A 292 -12.97 -8.06 -8.11
N CYS A 293 -12.02 -7.16 -8.39
CA CYS A 293 -11.51 -6.20 -7.40
C CYS A 293 -12.41 -4.97 -7.31
N GLY A 294 -13.41 -5.02 -6.42
CA GLY A 294 -14.12 -3.80 -6.03
C GLY A 294 -13.23 -2.92 -5.13
N ASP A 295 -13.32 -1.62 -5.29
CA ASP A 295 -12.80 -0.66 -4.33
C ASP A 295 -13.60 -0.86 -3.03
N ASP A 296 -13.14 -1.77 -2.16
CA ASP A 296 -13.45 -1.73 -0.73
C ASP A 296 -12.69 -0.51 -0.15
N ARG A 297 -12.81 0.66 -0.80
CA ARG A 297 -12.20 1.90 -0.32
C ARG A 297 -12.74 2.13 1.06
N ARG A 298 -11.81 2.11 2.01
CA ARG A 298 -11.97 2.47 3.42
C ARG A 298 -13.16 3.42 3.60
N PRO A 299 -14.22 2.99 4.30
CA PRO A 299 -15.28 3.90 4.77
C PRO A 299 -14.78 5.06 5.65
N GLY A 300 -13.48 5.13 5.96
CA GLY A 300 -12.91 6.00 6.99
C GLY A 300 -12.07 7.19 6.52
N VAL A 301 -11.66 7.29 5.24
CA VAL A 301 -11.07 8.55 4.75
C VAL A 301 -12.22 9.44 4.28
N LYS A 302 -12.98 9.96 5.25
CA LYS A 302 -13.69 11.22 5.04
C LYS A 302 -12.60 12.20 4.63
N HIS A 303 -12.51 12.54 3.34
CA HIS A 303 -11.76 13.72 2.94
C HIS A 303 -12.20 14.81 3.89
N GLY A 304 -11.26 15.26 4.72
CA GLY A 304 -11.52 16.28 5.72
C GLY A 304 -12.28 17.39 5.02
N THR A 305 -13.48 17.65 5.50
CA THR A 305 -14.18 18.89 5.25
C THR A 305 -13.21 20.01 5.58
N SER A 306 -12.55 20.52 4.54
CA SER A 306 -12.01 21.86 4.57
C SER A 306 -13.16 22.75 4.99
N SER A 307 -12.99 23.26 6.20
CA SER A 307 -13.90 24.14 6.92
C SER A 307 -14.54 25.19 6.02
N GLY A 308 -15.88 25.21 6.02
CA GLY A 308 -16.68 26.43 5.99
C GLY A 308 -16.59 27.33 4.76
N GLN A 309 -17.22 26.94 3.65
CA GLN A 309 -17.85 27.94 2.76
C GLN A 309 -19.08 27.32 2.09
N ILE A 310 -20.26 27.68 2.60
CA ILE A 310 -21.56 27.38 1.98
C ILE A 310 -21.74 28.40 0.85
N ASP A 311 -21.16 28.13 -0.32
CA ASP A 311 -21.51 28.87 -1.53
C ASP A 311 -22.64 28.15 -2.27
N ASN A 312 -23.83 28.73 -2.14
CA ASN A 312 -25.02 28.38 -2.90
C ASN A 312 -24.81 28.70 -4.40
N THR A 313 -24.15 27.81 -5.14
CA THR A 313 -24.22 27.81 -6.60
C THR A 313 -24.71 26.46 -7.09
N ALA A 314 -26.03 26.38 -7.28
CA ALA A 314 -26.77 25.25 -7.86
C ALA A 314 -26.56 25.13 -9.37
N ALA A 315 -25.30 25.09 -9.83
CA ALA A 315 -24.95 24.85 -11.22
C ALA A 315 -24.24 23.50 -11.34
N ALA A 316 -25.01 22.49 -11.72
CA ALA A 316 -24.57 21.19 -12.25
C ALA A 316 -23.42 20.50 -11.48
N SER A 317 -23.73 19.97 -10.29
CA SER A 317 -22.96 18.85 -9.75
C SER A 317 -23.12 17.66 -10.70
N THR A 318 -22.22 17.54 -11.68
CA THR A 318 -21.99 16.30 -12.40
C THR A 318 -21.61 15.26 -11.36
N THR A 319 -22.57 14.45 -10.96
CA THR A 319 -22.40 13.29 -10.11
C THR A 319 -21.47 12.35 -10.88
N THR A 320 -20.17 12.46 -10.63
CA THR A 320 -19.18 11.49 -11.11
C THR A 320 -19.62 10.14 -10.60
N VAL A 321 -20.16 9.32 -11.52
CA VAL A 321 -20.60 7.95 -11.25
C VAL A 321 -19.41 7.20 -10.69
N LEU A 322 -19.40 6.98 -9.38
CA LEU A 322 -18.34 6.30 -8.67
C LEU A 322 -18.44 4.81 -9.03
N LEU A 323 -17.67 4.40 -10.04
CA LEU A 323 -17.62 3.03 -10.55
C LEU A 323 -16.85 2.15 -9.54
N ASN A 324 -17.50 1.75 -8.45
CA ASN A 324 -16.90 1.07 -7.30
C ASN A 324 -16.39 -0.37 -7.57
N ASN A 325 -16.69 -0.92 -8.75
CA ASN A 325 -16.22 -2.24 -9.16
C ASN A 325 -15.19 -2.08 -10.28
N SER A 326 -13.91 -2.26 -9.96
CA SER A 326 -12.85 -2.34 -10.96
C SER A 326 -12.71 -3.80 -11.40
N ILE A 327 -12.86 -4.04 -12.70
CA ILE A 327 -12.69 -5.38 -13.28
C ILE A 327 -11.50 -5.27 -14.23
N HIS A 328 -10.53 -6.16 -14.10
CA HIS A 328 -9.36 -6.20 -14.98
C HIS A 328 -8.96 -7.64 -15.32
N LEU A 329 -8.18 -7.80 -16.39
CA LEU A 329 -7.63 -9.10 -16.79
C LEU A 329 -6.64 -9.61 -15.75
N ALA A 330 -6.87 -10.81 -15.21
CA ALA A 330 -5.92 -11.43 -14.32
C ALA A 330 -4.60 -11.75 -15.05
N LYS A 331 -3.47 -11.72 -14.33
CA LYS A 331 -2.15 -11.98 -14.92
C LYS A 331 -1.94 -13.48 -15.19
N HIS A 332 -2.44 -13.95 -16.33
CA HIS A 332 -2.22 -15.30 -16.85
C HIS A 332 -2.18 -15.31 -18.39
N GLU A 333 -1.66 -16.37 -18.99
CA GLU A 333 -1.41 -16.46 -20.45
C GLU A 333 -2.68 -16.69 -21.31
N GLY A 334 -3.84 -16.80 -20.67
CA GLY A 334 -5.08 -17.26 -21.29
C GLY A 334 -5.14 -18.78 -21.44
N TYR A 335 -6.35 -19.32 -21.55
CA TYR A 335 -6.61 -20.74 -21.76
C TYR A 335 -7.01 -21.01 -23.20
N GLU A 336 -6.36 -21.97 -23.84
CA GLU A 336 -6.75 -22.42 -25.16
C GLU A 336 -8.07 -23.19 -25.10
N LEU A 337 -8.96 -22.93 -26.06
CA LEU A 337 -10.24 -23.62 -26.16
C LEU A 337 -10.09 -24.95 -26.91
N SER A 338 -10.61 -26.04 -26.35
CA SER A 338 -10.58 -27.37 -26.97
C SER A 338 -11.59 -27.50 -28.10
N ARG A 339 -12.76 -26.86 -27.94
CA ARG A 339 -13.90 -26.90 -28.87
C ARG A 339 -14.47 -25.48 -29.04
N PRO A 340 -13.75 -24.57 -29.71
CA PRO A 340 -14.11 -23.17 -29.72
C PRO A 340 -15.44 -22.89 -30.45
N THR A 341 -15.82 -23.70 -31.45
CA THR A 341 -17.13 -23.55 -32.11
C THR A 341 -18.28 -23.76 -31.13
N GLU A 342 -18.34 -24.93 -30.48
CA GLU A 342 -19.34 -25.27 -29.47
C GLU A 342 -19.33 -24.28 -28.30
N PHE A 343 -18.13 -23.86 -27.88
CA PHE A 343 -17.99 -22.85 -26.83
C PHE A 343 -18.67 -21.53 -27.20
N PHE A 344 -18.48 -21.03 -28.42
CA PHE A 344 -19.11 -19.77 -28.84
C PHE A 344 -20.61 -19.92 -29.11
N ASP A 345 -21.07 -21.11 -29.49
CA ASP A 345 -22.51 -21.36 -29.63
C ASP A 345 -23.20 -21.33 -28.26
N GLN A 346 -22.52 -21.82 -27.21
CA GLN A 346 -23.03 -21.85 -25.84
C GLN A 346 -22.81 -20.53 -25.07
N TYR A 347 -21.61 -19.97 -25.10
CA TYR A 347 -21.19 -18.82 -24.28
C TYR A 347 -20.97 -17.54 -25.10
N GLY A 348 -21.11 -17.57 -26.43
CA GLY A 348 -20.84 -16.41 -27.31
C GLY A 348 -21.59 -15.14 -26.92
N PRO A 349 -22.92 -15.18 -26.67
CA PRO A 349 -23.67 -14.02 -26.19
C PRO A 349 -23.12 -13.46 -24.87
N TYR A 350 -22.75 -14.33 -23.94
CA TYR A 350 -22.14 -13.93 -22.67
C TYR A 350 -20.77 -13.26 -22.86
N VAL A 351 -19.90 -13.86 -23.65
CA VAL A 351 -18.57 -13.32 -23.92
C VAL A 351 -18.68 -11.96 -24.61
N LEU A 352 -19.60 -11.80 -25.57
CA LEU A 352 -19.82 -10.53 -26.25
C LEU A 352 -20.31 -9.45 -25.28
N ALA A 353 -21.25 -9.77 -24.38
CA ALA A 353 -21.69 -8.85 -23.34
C ALA A 353 -20.54 -8.44 -22.41
N MET A 354 -19.71 -9.39 -21.95
CA MET A 354 -18.54 -9.11 -21.10
C MET A 354 -17.46 -8.29 -21.82
N LEU A 355 -17.22 -8.54 -23.10
CA LEU A 355 -16.29 -7.74 -23.92
C LEU A 355 -16.78 -6.31 -24.08
N ARG A 356 -18.08 -6.08 -24.27
CA ARG A 356 -18.66 -4.72 -24.33
C ARG A 356 -18.50 -3.98 -23.00
N VAL A 357 -18.76 -4.65 -21.88
CA VAL A 357 -18.48 -4.12 -20.53
C VAL A 357 -17.00 -3.74 -20.41
N LEU A 358 -16.10 -4.66 -20.76
CA LEU A 358 -14.66 -4.45 -20.66
C LEU A 358 -14.21 -3.29 -21.54
N LYS A 359 -14.58 -3.27 -22.83
CA LYS A 359 -14.32 -2.18 -23.78
C LYS A 359 -14.69 -0.84 -23.17
N HIS A 360 -15.92 -0.77 -22.66
CA HIS A 360 -16.45 0.46 -22.10
C HIS A 360 -15.58 0.96 -20.93
N ARG A 361 -15.19 0.07 -20.01
CA ARG A 361 -14.30 0.43 -18.90
C ARG A 361 -12.92 0.87 -19.37
N LEU A 362 -12.36 0.23 -20.40
CA LEU A 362 -11.06 0.62 -20.97
C LEU A 362 -11.13 2.01 -21.62
N VAL A 363 -12.20 2.32 -22.36
CA VAL A 363 -12.40 3.64 -22.98
C VAL A 363 -12.55 4.74 -21.93
N VAL A 364 -13.34 4.50 -20.88
CA VAL A 364 -13.49 5.46 -19.77
C VAL A 364 -12.16 5.68 -19.06
N ALA A 365 -11.42 4.61 -18.77
CA ALA A 365 -10.11 4.70 -18.14
C ALA A 365 -9.11 5.50 -19.01
N ALA A 366 -9.10 5.26 -20.34
CA ALA A 366 -8.25 6.00 -21.27
C ALA A 366 -8.62 7.49 -21.35
N ALA A 367 -9.92 7.81 -21.39
CA ALA A 367 -10.39 9.20 -21.40
C ALA A 367 -10.05 9.95 -20.10
N LEU A 368 -10.11 9.28 -18.96
CA LEU A 368 -9.74 9.86 -17.67
C LEU A 368 -8.22 10.07 -17.54
N ALA A 369 -7.41 9.15 -18.07
CA ALA A 369 -5.96 9.28 -18.09
C ALA A 369 -5.50 10.46 -18.97
N GLY A 370 -6.17 10.71 -20.10
CA GLY A 370 -5.84 11.81 -21.02
C GLY A 370 -6.10 13.23 -20.47
N ASN A 371 -6.90 13.38 -19.42
CA ASN A 371 -7.30 14.69 -18.88
C ASN A 371 -6.32 15.27 -17.83
N GLY A 372 -5.10 14.75 -17.72
CA GLY A 372 -4.08 15.28 -16.80
C GLY A 372 -4.35 14.98 -15.31
N LEU A 373 -5.25 14.05 -15.02
CA LEU A 373 -5.59 13.61 -13.66
C LEU A 373 -4.68 12.45 -13.19
N GLU A 374 -3.39 12.48 -13.55
CA GLU A 374 -2.41 11.40 -13.32
C GLU A 374 -2.18 11.08 -11.83
N GLY A 375 -2.58 11.95 -10.90
CA GLY A 375 -2.36 11.76 -9.45
C GLY A 375 -3.42 10.94 -8.70
N ILE A 376 -4.55 10.57 -9.31
CA ILE A 376 -5.71 10.03 -8.57
C ILE A 376 -5.91 8.51 -8.79
N VAL A 377 -5.32 7.92 -9.83
CA VAL A 377 -5.48 6.50 -10.17
C VAL A 377 -4.13 5.79 -10.14
N ASP A 378 -3.54 5.72 -8.95
CA ASP A 378 -2.30 4.98 -8.68
C ASP A 378 -2.57 3.47 -8.80
N GLY A 379 -2.21 2.86 -9.92
CA GLY A 379 -2.31 1.40 -10.12
C GLY A 379 -2.76 0.91 -11.50
N VAL A 380 -3.29 1.78 -12.37
CA VAL A 380 -3.64 1.39 -13.74
C VAL A 380 -2.41 1.62 -14.63
N LYS A 381 -1.64 0.56 -14.91
CA LYS A 381 -0.70 0.60 -16.05
C LYS A 381 -1.47 1.08 -17.27
N PRO A 382 -0.93 2.02 -18.08
CA PRO A 382 -1.64 2.57 -19.22
C PRO A 382 -2.13 1.39 -20.06
N VAL A 383 -3.46 1.30 -20.19
CA VAL A 383 -4.09 0.35 -21.08
C VAL A 383 -3.51 0.63 -22.46
N SER A 384 -2.71 -0.29 -22.99
CA SER A 384 -2.17 -0.09 -24.33
C SER A 384 -3.32 -0.03 -25.33
N ASP A 385 -3.25 0.86 -26.31
CA ASP A 385 -4.22 0.94 -27.41
C ASP A 385 -4.47 -0.44 -28.05
N LYS A 386 -3.43 -1.27 -28.09
CA LYS A 386 -3.47 -2.68 -28.49
C LYS A 386 -4.54 -3.50 -27.76
N THR A 387 -4.77 -3.27 -26.46
CA THR A 387 -5.79 -3.99 -25.68
C THR A 387 -7.20 -3.60 -26.13
N ILE A 388 -7.44 -2.30 -26.38
CA ILE A 388 -8.74 -1.82 -26.87
C ILE A 388 -9.01 -2.41 -28.25
N GLU A 389 -8.01 -2.37 -29.14
CA GLU A 389 -8.09 -2.94 -30.49
C GLU A 389 -8.38 -4.45 -30.46
N THR A 390 -7.74 -5.18 -29.54
CA THR A 390 -7.95 -6.62 -29.32
C THR A 390 -9.40 -6.92 -28.90
N VAL A 391 -9.95 -6.10 -28.00
CA VAL A 391 -11.33 -6.24 -27.55
C VAL A 391 -12.29 -5.93 -28.69
N ASP A 392 -12.02 -4.90 -29.49
CA ASP A 392 -12.82 -4.56 -30.68
C ASP A 392 -12.83 -5.66 -31.73
N MET A 393 -11.68 -6.29 -31.99
CA MET A 393 -11.60 -7.46 -32.88
C MET A 393 -12.48 -8.61 -32.38
N SER A 394 -12.42 -8.88 -31.07
CA SER A 394 -13.20 -9.96 -30.45
C SER A 394 -14.71 -9.69 -30.54
N ILE A 395 -15.12 -8.44 -30.33
CA ILE A 395 -16.51 -7.99 -30.48
C ILE A 395 -16.97 -8.18 -31.92
N ASN A 396 -16.22 -7.67 -32.90
CA ASN A 396 -16.58 -7.77 -34.32
C ASN A 396 -16.68 -9.22 -34.80
N PHE A 397 -15.75 -10.08 -34.36
CA PHE A 397 -15.78 -11.51 -34.65
C PHE A 397 -17.06 -12.16 -34.12
N LEU A 398 -17.39 -11.93 -32.85
CA LEU A 398 -18.58 -12.52 -32.22
C LEU A 398 -19.88 -12.00 -32.83
N GLU A 399 -19.98 -10.71 -33.12
CA GLU A 399 -21.15 -10.12 -33.77
C GLU A 399 -21.38 -10.67 -35.18
N THR A 400 -20.31 -10.98 -35.91
CA THR A 400 -20.41 -11.62 -37.23
C THR A 400 -20.87 -13.06 -37.07
N LYS A 401 -20.20 -13.82 -36.19
CA LYS A 401 -20.50 -15.22 -35.95
C LYS A 401 -21.94 -15.45 -35.46
N LEU A 402 -22.42 -14.62 -34.54
CA LEU A 402 -23.79 -14.75 -34.00
C LEU A 402 -24.86 -14.42 -35.06
N ARG A 403 -24.59 -13.46 -35.95
CA ARG A 403 -25.49 -13.14 -37.08
C ARG A 403 -25.61 -14.29 -38.07
N ASP A 404 -24.52 -15.00 -38.34
CA ASP A 404 -24.53 -16.14 -39.27
C ASP A 404 -25.39 -17.31 -38.74
N THR A 405 -25.42 -17.51 -37.42
CA THR A 405 -26.25 -18.53 -36.77
C THR A 405 -27.74 -18.21 -36.93
N ASP A 406 -28.15 -16.95 -36.74
CA ASP A 406 -29.54 -16.51 -36.85
C ASP A 406 -30.08 -16.61 -38.30
N ALA A 407 -29.23 -16.33 -39.29
CA ALA A 407 -29.59 -16.43 -40.70
C ALA A 407 -30.01 -17.86 -41.12
N THR A 408 -29.54 -18.87 -40.40
CA THR A 408 -29.87 -20.28 -40.66
C THR A 408 -31.15 -20.72 -39.93
N GLY A 409 -31.61 -19.95 -38.93
CA GLY A 409 -32.75 -20.27 -38.06
C GLY A 409 -34.14 -19.81 -38.53
N GLY A 410 -34.26 -19.15 -39.69
CA GLY A 410 -35.54 -18.85 -40.35
C GLY A 410 -36.55 -17.99 -39.56
N LEU A 411 -36.13 -17.35 -38.46
CA LEU A 411 -36.99 -16.50 -37.64
C LEU A 411 -36.87 -15.03 -38.08
N VAL A 412 -38.03 -14.39 -38.24
CA VAL A 412 -38.25 -13.12 -38.92
C VAL A 412 -37.41 -11.98 -38.35
N THR A 413 -36.59 -11.36 -39.21
CA THR A 413 -35.78 -10.17 -38.96
C THR A 413 -36.67 -8.95 -38.75
N THR A 414 -37.02 -8.61 -37.51
CA THR A 414 -37.52 -7.27 -37.18
C THR A 414 -36.33 -6.32 -37.06
N ALA A 415 -36.40 -5.18 -37.76
CA ALA A 415 -35.30 -4.23 -37.84
C ALA A 415 -34.75 -3.82 -36.47
N SER A 416 -33.44 -4.00 -36.30
CA SER A 416 -32.62 -3.70 -35.13
C SER A 416 -32.85 -2.27 -34.65
N THR A 417 -33.68 -2.14 -33.61
CA THR A 417 -33.84 -0.89 -32.85
C THR A 417 -33.01 -1.03 -31.58
N GLU A 418 -32.56 0.07 -30.99
CA GLU A 418 -31.68 0.16 -29.79
C GLU A 418 -32.16 -0.62 -28.54
N GLN A 419 -33.30 -1.28 -28.64
CA GLN A 419 -33.91 -2.17 -27.65
C GLN A 419 -33.25 -3.58 -27.60
N GLU A 420 -32.51 -3.99 -28.64
CA GLU A 420 -31.79 -5.29 -28.66
C GLU A 420 -30.69 -5.39 -27.60
N ASP A 421 -30.03 -4.27 -27.30
CA ASP A 421 -28.97 -4.19 -26.29
C ASP A 421 -29.49 -4.46 -24.86
N TYR A 422 -30.81 -4.40 -24.61
CA TYR A 422 -31.39 -4.79 -23.32
C TYR A 422 -31.69 -6.29 -23.24
N THR A 423 -32.27 -6.86 -24.29
CA THR A 423 -32.68 -8.28 -24.32
C THR A 423 -31.49 -9.24 -24.26
N MET A 424 -30.32 -8.81 -24.75
CA MET A 424 -29.11 -9.62 -24.73
C MET A 424 -28.64 -9.94 -23.30
N PHE A 425 -28.92 -9.05 -22.32
CA PHE A 425 -28.47 -9.20 -20.94
C PHE A 425 -29.46 -9.97 -20.07
N GLU A 426 -30.75 -10.03 -20.42
CA GLU A 426 -31.72 -10.89 -19.74
C GLU A 426 -31.35 -12.37 -19.89
N ASN A 427 -30.78 -12.74 -21.04
CA ASN A 427 -30.26 -14.09 -21.29
C ASN A 427 -28.98 -14.41 -20.51
N LEU A 428 -28.29 -13.42 -19.92
CA LEU A 428 -27.12 -13.65 -19.07
C LEU A 428 -27.50 -14.15 -17.67
N ALA A 429 -28.74 -13.86 -17.23
CA ALA A 429 -29.26 -14.40 -15.98
C ALA A 429 -29.35 -15.94 -16.01
N ALA A 430 -29.32 -16.55 -17.20
CA ALA A 430 -29.40 -18.00 -17.40
C ALA A 430 -28.07 -18.74 -17.22
N LEU A 431 -26.92 -18.06 -17.07
CA LEU A 431 -25.66 -18.70 -16.69
C LEU A 431 -25.66 -19.04 -15.20
N GLU A 432 -26.51 -19.99 -14.82
CA GLU A 432 -26.52 -20.58 -13.49
C GLU A 432 -25.21 -21.32 -13.24
N GLY A 433 -24.77 -21.43 -11.98
CA GLY A 433 -23.50 -22.05 -11.60
C GLY A 433 -23.28 -23.47 -12.13
N ALA A 434 -24.32 -24.18 -12.59
CA ALA A 434 -24.22 -25.45 -13.30
C ALA A 434 -23.52 -25.33 -14.67
N ASP A 435 -23.78 -24.27 -15.42
CA ASP A 435 -23.18 -24.05 -16.74
C ASP A 435 -21.71 -23.62 -16.64
N LEU A 436 -21.35 -22.86 -15.61
CA LEU A 436 -19.95 -22.51 -15.36
C LEU A 436 -19.07 -23.70 -14.97
N ARG A 437 -19.65 -24.80 -14.45
CA ARG A 437 -18.92 -26.06 -14.21
C ARG A 437 -18.52 -26.74 -15.52
N GLN A 438 -19.29 -26.55 -16.59
CA GLN A 438 -18.97 -27.10 -17.91
C GLN A 438 -17.85 -26.31 -18.60
N LEU A 439 -17.57 -25.08 -18.16
CA LEU A 439 -16.50 -24.23 -18.71
C LEU A 439 -15.16 -24.97 -18.74
N ASP A 440 -14.84 -25.71 -17.67
CA ASP A 440 -13.61 -26.51 -17.53
C ASP A 440 -13.46 -27.58 -18.61
N THR A 441 -14.56 -28.05 -19.21
CA THR A 441 -14.54 -29.02 -20.32
C THR A 441 -14.13 -28.40 -21.67
N PHE A 442 -14.21 -27.08 -21.78
CA PHE A 442 -13.78 -26.32 -22.95
C PHE A 442 -12.33 -25.84 -22.86
N LEU A 443 -11.70 -25.91 -21.68
CA LEU A 443 -10.33 -25.44 -21.47
C LEU A 443 -9.32 -26.58 -21.69
N ARG A 444 -8.29 -26.33 -22.51
CA ARG A 444 -7.11 -27.20 -22.56
C ARG A 444 -6.28 -26.99 -21.29
N LYS A 445 -6.31 -27.95 -20.37
CA LYS A 445 -5.63 -27.87 -19.07
C LYS A 445 -4.11 -28.00 -19.22
N ASN A 446 -3.40 -26.88 -19.07
CA ASN A 446 -1.94 -26.87 -18.92
C ASN A 446 -1.48 -26.66 -17.46
N ASP A 447 -2.39 -26.26 -16.56
CA ASP A 447 -2.05 -25.95 -15.16
C ASP A 447 -2.09 -27.20 -14.26
N LYS A 448 -0.92 -27.59 -13.76
CA LYS A 448 -0.75 -28.73 -12.83
C LYS A 448 -1.53 -28.53 -11.52
N ASP A 449 -1.73 -27.28 -11.12
CA ASP A 449 -2.27 -26.91 -9.81
C ASP A 449 -3.80 -26.70 -9.80
N LYS A 450 -4.47 -26.83 -10.96
CA LYS A 450 -5.92 -26.62 -11.14
C LYS A 450 -6.44 -25.25 -10.69
N MET A 451 -5.57 -24.26 -10.47
CA MET A 451 -5.99 -22.89 -10.16
C MET A 451 -6.27 -22.15 -11.46
N LEU A 452 -7.54 -21.82 -11.71
CA LEU A 452 -7.97 -21.14 -12.93
C LEU A 452 -7.67 -19.63 -12.84
N GLY A 453 -6.89 -19.13 -13.80
CA GLY A 453 -6.64 -17.71 -14.05
C GLY A 453 -5.72 -17.01 -13.05
N ASN A 454 -5.01 -17.75 -12.19
CA ASN A 454 -4.27 -17.17 -11.04
C ASN A 454 -5.17 -16.29 -10.15
N LEU A 455 -6.46 -16.65 -10.07
CA LEU A 455 -7.44 -15.99 -9.22
C LEU A 455 -7.60 -16.74 -7.90
N TYR A 456 -7.85 -15.97 -6.85
CA TYR A 456 -8.03 -16.43 -5.48
C TYR A 456 -9.45 -16.10 -5.05
N ARG A 457 -10.07 -17.09 -4.42
CA ARG A 457 -11.42 -16.93 -3.87
C ARG A 457 -11.34 -16.19 -2.54
N ILE A 458 -12.09 -15.09 -2.41
CA ILE A 458 -12.29 -14.38 -1.14
C ILE A 458 -13.78 -14.33 -0.79
N ILE A 459 -14.07 -14.23 0.51
CA ILE A 459 -15.41 -14.01 1.02
C ILE A 459 -15.48 -12.56 1.51
N THR A 460 -16.42 -11.81 0.95
CA THR A 460 -16.74 -10.45 1.38
C THR A 460 -17.42 -10.46 2.75
N GLU A 461 -17.49 -9.31 3.42
CA GLU A 461 -18.18 -9.18 4.72
C GLU A 461 -19.67 -9.52 4.64
N ARG A 462 -20.26 -9.41 3.44
CA ARG A 462 -21.66 -9.78 3.17
C ARG A 462 -21.86 -11.29 2.89
N GLY A 463 -20.79 -12.09 2.94
CA GLY A 463 -20.82 -13.52 2.60
C GLY A 463 -20.72 -13.82 1.11
N HIS A 464 -20.62 -12.80 0.24
CA HIS A 464 -20.49 -13.03 -1.21
C HIS A 464 -19.09 -13.53 -1.54
N VAL A 465 -19.01 -14.48 -2.48
CA VAL A 465 -17.76 -14.98 -3.04
C VAL A 465 -17.28 -14.07 -4.16
N LYS A 466 -16.03 -13.59 -4.09
CA LYS A 466 -15.34 -12.88 -5.17
C LYS A 466 -14.09 -13.64 -5.60
N TRP A 467 -13.71 -13.50 -6.86
CA TRP A 467 -12.45 -14.01 -7.40
C TRP A 467 -11.50 -12.85 -7.69
N VAL A 468 -10.42 -12.75 -6.93
CA VAL A 468 -9.45 -11.64 -7.03
C VAL A 468 -8.08 -12.15 -7.46
N CYS A 469 -7.33 -11.36 -8.21
CA CYS A 469 -5.97 -11.74 -8.59
C CYS A 469 -5.04 -11.80 -7.36
N LEU A 470 -3.89 -12.46 -7.49
CA LEU A 470 -2.91 -12.59 -6.39
C LEU A 470 -2.58 -11.27 -5.70
N ASP A 471 -2.45 -10.20 -6.49
CA ASP A 471 -2.07 -8.89 -5.98
C ASP A 471 -3.17 -8.34 -5.06
N HIS A 472 -4.43 -8.34 -5.52
CA HIS A 472 -5.58 -7.95 -4.71
C HIS A 472 -5.85 -8.91 -3.55
N TYR A 473 -5.64 -10.22 -3.73
CA TYR A 473 -5.75 -11.19 -2.65
C TYR A 473 -4.79 -10.85 -1.51
N LYS A 474 -3.52 -10.59 -1.84
CA LYS A 474 -2.51 -10.17 -0.86
C LYS A 474 -2.94 -8.87 -0.21
N GLU A 475 -3.40 -7.89 -0.97
CA GLU A 475 -3.84 -6.61 -0.43
C GLU A 475 -5.03 -6.76 0.54
N THR A 476 -6.10 -7.45 0.13
CA THR A 476 -7.27 -7.70 0.96
C THR A 476 -6.92 -8.54 2.20
N TYR A 477 -6.13 -9.61 2.02
CA TYR A 477 -5.70 -10.47 3.13
C TYR A 477 -4.82 -9.71 4.11
N HIS A 478 -3.82 -8.96 3.61
CA HIS A 478 -2.98 -8.12 4.45
C HIS A 478 -3.83 -7.06 5.14
N HIS A 479 -4.79 -6.42 4.48
CA HIS A 479 -5.66 -5.44 5.10
C HIS A 479 -6.51 -6.06 6.23
N LYS A 480 -7.21 -7.17 5.96
CA LYS A 480 -8.06 -7.86 6.95
C LYS A 480 -7.26 -8.42 8.13
N ALA A 481 -6.09 -9.03 7.87
CA ALA A 481 -5.23 -9.56 8.93
C ALA A 481 -4.61 -8.43 9.78
N ARG A 482 -4.35 -7.27 9.17
CA ARG A 482 -3.71 -6.10 9.78
C ARG A 482 -4.69 -5.22 10.55
N SER A 483 -5.95 -5.09 10.11
CA SER A 483 -6.91 -4.15 10.70
C SER A 483 -7.05 -4.32 12.21
N PRO A 484 -7.29 -5.53 12.76
CA PRO A 484 -7.49 -5.69 14.21
C PRO A 484 -6.28 -5.22 15.03
N PHE A 485 -5.07 -5.46 14.52
CA PHE A 485 -3.85 -5.03 15.18
C PHE A 485 -3.65 -3.51 15.07
N VAL A 486 -3.94 -2.91 13.91
CA VAL A 486 -3.84 -1.46 13.71
C VAL A 486 -4.86 -0.71 14.54
N ASP A 487 -6.09 -1.20 14.60
CA ASP A 487 -7.16 -0.65 15.43
C ASP A 487 -6.76 -0.71 16.91
N TYR A 488 -6.19 -1.84 17.36
CA TYR A 488 -5.65 -1.97 18.72
C TYR A 488 -4.50 -0.99 18.99
N VAL A 489 -3.53 -0.84 18.06
CA VAL A 489 -2.43 0.13 18.18
C VAL A 489 -2.96 1.55 18.32
N ALA A 490 -4.00 1.93 17.58
CA ALA A 490 -4.64 3.24 17.71
C ALA A 490 -5.31 3.42 19.08
N VAL A 491 -6.01 2.40 19.59
CA VAL A 491 -6.67 2.42 20.91
C VAL A 491 -5.67 2.68 22.04
N ILE A 492 -4.47 2.12 21.98
CA ILE A 492 -3.41 2.36 22.97
C ILE A 492 -2.61 3.65 22.74
N GLY A 493 -3.04 4.51 21.80
CA GLY A 493 -2.39 5.77 21.47
C GLY A 493 -1.09 5.62 20.67
N GLY A 494 -0.86 4.46 20.06
CA GLY A 494 0.22 4.23 19.12
C GLY A 494 -0.11 4.72 17.71
N THR A 495 0.90 4.75 16.85
CA THR A 495 0.78 5.07 15.44
C THR A 495 1.29 3.93 14.59
N TYR A 496 0.69 3.79 13.41
CA TYR A 496 1.07 2.76 12.46
C TYR A 496 1.27 3.35 11.07
N ASN A 497 2.46 3.19 10.50
CA ASN A 497 2.78 3.63 9.15
C ASN A 497 2.60 2.46 8.17
N PRO A 498 1.60 2.53 7.27
CA PRO A 498 1.32 1.45 6.35
C PRO A 498 2.44 1.13 5.37
N HIS A 499 3.20 2.14 4.94
CA HIS A 499 4.22 2.04 3.89
C HIS A 499 5.50 1.36 4.40
N LEU A 500 5.88 1.66 5.64
CA LEU A 500 7.07 1.08 6.26
C LEU A 500 6.77 -0.19 7.07
N GLY A 501 5.49 -0.51 7.30
CA GLY A 501 5.10 -1.54 8.25
C GLY A 501 5.60 -1.21 9.66
N GLN A 502 5.62 0.07 10.02
CA GLN A 502 6.22 0.57 11.27
C GLN A 502 5.16 0.83 12.32
N VAL A 503 5.35 0.29 13.52
CA VAL A 503 4.55 0.60 14.72
C VAL A 503 5.38 1.48 15.63
N THR A 504 4.81 2.59 16.11
CA THR A 504 5.40 3.38 17.20
C THR A 504 4.40 3.46 18.36
N VAL A 505 4.78 2.95 19.52
CA VAL A 505 3.89 2.86 20.69
C VAL A 505 4.63 3.20 21.98
N VAL A 506 3.97 3.98 22.85
CA VAL A 506 4.40 4.22 24.23
C VAL A 506 3.46 3.47 25.15
N LEU A 507 3.95 2.37 25.69
CA LEU A 507 3.20 1.55 26.65
C LEU A 507 3.41 2.16 28.05
N LYS A 508 2.35 2.27 28.86
CA LYS A 508 2.42 2.94 30.17
C LYS A 508 2.37 1.98 31.37
N SER A 509 2.12 0.70 31.12
CA SER A 509 2.00 -0.32 32.17
C SER A 509 2.36 -1.72 31.67
N SER A 510 2.70 -2.62 32.61
CA SER A 510 2.93 -4.05 32.33
C SER A 510 1.70 -4.74 31.72
N ILE A 511 0.48 -4.36 32.13
CA ILE A 511 -0.76 -4.95 31.61
C ILE A 511 -0.92 -4.61 30.12
N MET A 512 -0.80 -3.34 29.76
CA MET A 512 -0.84 -2.89 28.35
C MET A 512 0.26 -3.56 27.52
N SER A 513 1.45 -3.76 28.10
CA SER A 513 2.54 -4.47 27.43
C SER A 513 2.19 -5.91 27.09
N LYS A 514 1.58 -6.64 28.02
CA LYS A 514 1.19 -8.05 27.81
C LYS A 514 0.13 -8.19 26.74
N GLU A 515 -0.88 -7.33 26.77
CA GLU A 515 -1.91 -7.30 25.72
C GLU A 515 -1.30 -6.94 24.37
N PHE A 516 -0.46 -5.90 24.32
CA PHE A 516 0.27 -5.54 23.09
C PHE A 516 1.12 -6.68 22.56
N CYS A 517 1.88 -7.37 23.43
CA CYS A 517 2.67 -8.54 23.05
C CYS A 517 1.79 -9.69 22.55
N HIS A 518 0.60 -9.91 23.13
CA HIS A 518 -0.36 -10.90 22.65
C HIS A 518 -0.85 -10.59 21.23
N HIS A 519 -1.24 -9.34 20.98
CA HIS A 519 -1.67 -8.85 19.67
C HIS A 519 -0.53 -8.90 18.64
N LEU A 520 0.68 -8.47 19.03
CA LEU A 520 1.87 -8.52 18.18
C LEU A 520 2.21 -9.97 17.78
N ALA A 521 2.11 -10.93 18.70
CA ALA A 521 2.42 -12.32 18.43
C ALA A 521 1.42 -13.01 17.46
N ARG A 522 0.17 -12.55 17.41
CA ARG A 522 -0.92 -13.25 16.69
C ARG A 522 -1.40 -12.55 15.43
N GLN A 523 -1.35 -11.22 15.38
CA GLN A 523 -2.04 -10.42 14.36
C GLN A 523 -1.07 -9.53 13.56
N ALA A 524 0.16 -9.31 14.04
CA ALA A 524 1.09 -8.36 13.44
C ALA A 524 2.00 -8.95 12.36
N VAL A 525 1.43 -9.69 11.40
CA VAL A 525 2.19 -10.31 10.28
C VAL A 525 2.82 -9.27 9.34
N ALA A 526 2.32 -8.03 9.37
CA ALA A 526 2.76 -6.93 8.52
C ALA A 526 3.70 -5.92 9.24
N VAL A 527 4.10 -6.19 10.49
CA VAL A 527 4.98 -5.27 11.23
C VAL A 527 6.43 -5.65 11.01
N GLN A 528 7.18 -4.77 10.35
CA GLN A 528 8.61 -4.97 10.07
C GLN A 528 9.49 -4.15 11.03
N ILE A 529 9.03 -2.95 11.36
CA ILE A 529 9.72 -2.00 12.25
C ILE A 529 8.86 -1.79 13.49
N LEU A 530 9.42 -2.06 14.67
CA LEU A 530 8.76 -1.86 15.95
C LEU A 530 9.55 -0.85 16.78
N ASN A 531 8.93 0.30 17.04
CA ASN A 531 9.41 1.30 17.98
C ASN A 531 8.54 1.23 19.23
N VAL A 532 9.09 0.68 20.30
CA VAL A 532 8.38 0.48 21.56
C VAL A 532 9.08 1.19 22.70
N THR A 533 8.34 2.05 23.39
CA THR A 533 8.77 2.71 24.62
C THR A 533 8.01 2.12 25.80
N LEU A 534 8.73 1.57 26.77
CA LEU A 534 8.17 0.96 27.98
C LEU A 534 8.24 1.98 29.14
N ASP A 535 7.23 2.83 29.28
CA ASP A 535 7.22 3.97 30.21
C ASP A 535 6.87 3.61 31.68
N TRP A 536 7.40 2.49 32.19
CA TRP A 536 7.26 2.03 33.57
C TRP A 536 8.47 1.21 34.03
N SER A 537 8.49 0.79 35.30
CA SER A 537 9.51 -0.12 35.85
C SER A 537 9.38 -1.53 35.25
N THR A 538 9.94 -1.69 34.05
CA THR A 538 9.83 -2.90 33.24
C THR A 538 10.49 -4.10 33.93
N SER A 539 9.73 -5.16 34.20
CA SER A 539 10.28 -6.38 34.80
C SER A 539 10.97 -7.29 33.76
N SER A 540 11.78 -8.24 34.24
CA SER A 540 12.35 -9.28 33.37
C SER A 540 11.26 -10.16 32.73
N ALA A 541 10.08 -10.29 33.35
CA ALA A 541 8.96 -11.02 32.78
C ALA A 541 8.36 -10.27 31.57
N ASP A 542 8.17 -8.95 31.68
CA ASP A 542 7.64 -8.13 30.59
C ASP A 542 8.53 -8.20 29.34
N LEU A 543 9.86 -8.20 29.53
CA LEU A 543 10.81 -8.34 28.42
C LEU A 543 10.83 -9.76 27.82
N ARG A 544 10.51 -10.81 28.60
CA ARG A 544 10.31 -12.16 28.07
C ARG A 544 9.06 -12.23 27.21
N ASP A 545 7.98 -11.60 27.63
CA ASP A 545 6.75 -11.53 26.85
C ASP A 545 6.99 -10.80 25.51
N LEU A 546 7.72 -9.68 25.55
CA LEU A 546 8.16 -8.97 24.35
C LEU A 546 9.03 -9.86 23.45
N LYS A 547 10.00 -10.58 24.02
CA LYS A 547 10.85 -11.52 23.28
C LYS A 547 10.03 -12.57 22.54
N VAL A 548 9.07 -13.22 23.21
CA VAL A 548 8.19 -14.23 22.60
C VAL A 548 7.33 -13.62 21.49
N ALA A 549 6.82 -12.40 21.69
CA ALA A 549 6.03 -11.71 20.70
C ALA A 549 6.84 -11.34 19.45
N VAL A 550 8.06 -10.81 19.64
CA VAL A 550 8.98 -10.47 18.55
C VAL A 550 9.36 -11.72 17.75
N GLU A 551 9.68 -12.84 18.41
CA GLU A 551 10.01 -14.11 17.72
C GLU A 551 8.87 -14.64 16.84
N ARG A 552 7.62 -14.46 17.27
CA ARG A 552 6.42 -14.89 16.53
C ARG A 552 6.01 -13.92 15.43
N SER A 553 6.41 -12.67 15.53
CA SER A 553 6.12 -11.63 14.54
C SER A 553 7.07 -11.68 13.32
N SER A 554 6.85 -10.73 12.41
CA SER A 554 7.72 -10.41 11.27
C SER A 554 8.73 -9.27 11.56
N VAL A 555 8.85 -8.83 12.82
CA VAL A 555 9.72 -7.71 13.18
C VAL A 555 11.17 -8.03 12.85
N SER A 556 11.82 -7.12 12.13
CA SER A 556 13.23 -7.22 11.74
C SER A 556 14.07 -6.02 12.20
N PHE A 557 13.41 -4.89 12.50
CA PHE A 557 13.97 -3.70 13.11
C PHE A 557 13.24 -3.44 14.43
N LEU A 558 13.98 -3.46 15.55
CA LEU A 558 13.45 -3.13 16.87
C LEU A 558 14.13 -1.89 17.47
N VAL A 559 13.38 -0.83 17.76
CA VAL A 559 13.79 0.24 18.68
C VAL A 559 13.12 -0.02 20.01
N LEU A 560 13.91 -0.29 21.05
CA LEU A 560 13.44 -0.55 22.41
C LEU A 560 13.94 0.54 23.34
N ASP A 561 13.00 1.32 23.89
CA ASP A 561 13.27 2.35 24.90
C ASP A 561 12.71 1.89 26.24
N LEU A 562 13.58 1.74 27.25
CA LEU A 562 13.18 1.25 28.58
C LEU A 562 12.80 2.36 29.57
N CYS A 563 12.72 3.63 29.14
CA CYS A 563 12.46 4.81 29.97
C CYS A 563 13.19 4.79 31.32
N ASN A 564 14.24 5.60 31.47
CA ASN A 564 15.02 5.69 32.71
C ASN A 564 14.26 6.46 33.82
N LYS A 565 13.04 6.04 34.17
CA LYS A 565 12.38 6.44 35.41
C LYS A 565 13.20 5.83 36.52
N ALA A 566 14.09 6.64 37.11
CA ALA A 566 15.05 6.28 38.14
C ALA A 566 14.37 5.42 39.22
N SER A 567 14.47 4.10 39.03
CA SER A 567 13.96 3.15 39.99
C SER A 567 14.79 3.29 41.25
N THR A 568 14.13 3.28 42.40
CA THR A 568 14.76 3.29 43.72
C THR A 568 15.92 2.28 43.78
N LYS A 569 16.96 2.55 44.59
CA LYS A 569 18.22 1.76 44.68
C LYS A 569 18.06 0.23 44.72
N LEU A 570 16.88 -0.29 45.10
CA LEU A 570 16.57 -1.73 45.05
C LEU A 570 16.61 -2.35 43.65
N ASP A 571 16.29 -1.59 42.60
CA ASP A 571 16.16 -2.15 41.24
C ASP A 571 17.52 -2.48 40.59
N ALA A 572 18.63 -1.99 41.13
CA ALA A 572 19.97 -2.35 40.69
C ALA A 572 20.26 -3.86 40.78
N LEU A 573 19.59 -4.56 41.71
CA LEU A 573 19.74 -6.02 41.88
C LEU A 573 18.94 -6.81 40.84
N THR A 574 17.75 -6.33 40.47
CA THR A 574 16.85 -7.04 39.53
C THR A 574 17.24 -6.81 38.08
N PHE A 575 17.92 -5.70 37.79
CA PHE A 575 18.30 -5.30 36.44
C PHE A 575 19.16 -6.35 35.71
N SER A 576 20.03 -7.09 36.41
CA SER A 576 20.81 -8.19 35.83
C SER A 576 19.96 -9.21 35.07
N SER A 577 18.73 -9.45 35.53
CA SER A 577 17.77 -10.35 34.89
C SER A 577 17.05 -9.75 33.67
N ARG A 578 17.09 -8.42 33.47
CA ARG A 578 16.44 -7.71 32.35
C ARG A 578 17.27 -7.75 31.06
N SER A 579 18.60 -7.77 31.18
CA SER A 579 19.50 -7.86 30.01
C SER A 579 19.39 -9.19 29.25
N GLU A 580 19.01 -10.27 29.95
CA GLU A 580 18.93 -11.62 29.38
C GLU A 580 17.90 -11.75 28.25
N PRO A 581 16.61 -11.39 28.44
CA PRO A 581 15.65 -11.38 27.33
C PRO A 581 16.05 -10.49 26.15
N ILE A 582 16.72 -9.36 26.41
CA ILE A 582 17.17 -8.44 25.36
C ILE A 582 18.23 -9.11 24.49
N VAL A 583 19.21 -9.77 25.09
CA VAL A 583 20.21 -10.53 24.32
C VAL A 583 19.56 -11.71 23.59
N GLN A 584 18.57 -12.37 24.18
CA GLN A 584 17.83 -13.43 23.48
C GLN A 584 17.09 -12.90 22.25
N ILE A 585 16.56 -11.67 22.27
CA ILE A 585 16.01 -11.03 21.07
C ILE A 585 17.10 -10.85 20.01
N MET A 586 18.32 -10.45 20.40
CA MET A 586 19.48 -10.32 19.50
C MET A 586 19.95 -11.66 18.91
N THR A 587 19.62 -12.79 19.53
CA THR A 587 19.87 -14.14 18.98
C THR A 587 18.82 -14.60 17.97
N SER A 588 17.75 -13.82 17.75
CA SER A 588 16.76 -14.13 16.73
C SER A 588 17.33 -13.82 15.34
N PRO A 589 17.31 -14.77 14.39
CA PRO A 589 17.78 -14.53 13.02
C PRO A 589 16.90 -13.54 12.25
N LYS A 590 15.72 -13.20 12.77
CA LYS A 590 14.81 -12.22 12.17
C LYS A 590 15.24 -10.78 12.45
N ILE A 591 15.90 -10.53 13.58
CA ILE A 591 16.25 -9.19 14.04
C ILE A 591 17.60 -8.78 13.44
N HIS A 592 17.55 -7.88 12.47
CA HIS A 592 18.71 -7.38 11.76
C HIS A 592 19.19 -6.04 12.32
N THR A 593 18.26 -5.22 12.81
CA THR A 593 18.56 -3.91 13.38
C THR A 593 17.95 -3.81 14.76
N MET A 594 18.75 -3.40 15.73
CA MET A 594 18.31 -3.20 17.10
C MET A 594 18.90 -1.93 17.67
N ILE A 595 18.03 -1.05 18.17
CA ILE A 595 18.39 0.22 18.81
C ILE A 595 17.88 0.17 20.25
N LEU A 596 18.80 0.35 21.20
CA LEU A 596 18.49 0.40 22.63
C LEU A 596 18.58 1.83 23.13
N ARG A 597 17.50 2.33 23.72
CA ARG A 597 17.43 3.67 24.33
C ARG A 597 17.15 3.56 25.82
N ASN A 598 17.76 4.44 26.60
CA ASN A 598 17.58 4.52 28.05
C ASN A 598 17.83 3.19 28.80
N THR A 599 18.70 2.33 28.25
CA THR A 599 19.06 1.02 28.83
C THR A 599 20.28 1.13 29.73
N THR A 600 20.17 1.83 30.85
CA THR A 600 21.30 2.03 31.77
C THR A 600 21.78 0.71 32.38
N GLY A 601 23.09 0.51 32.35
CA GLY A 601 23.78 -0.68 32.83
C GLY A 601 23.62 -1.94 31.98
N PHE A 602 23.16 -1.86 30.72
CA PHE A 602 22.94 -3.04 29.88
C PHE A 602 24.23 -3.87 29.76
N LEU A 603 25.34 -3.23 29.37
CA LEU A 603 26.62 -3.92 29.30
C LEU A 603 27.06 -4.41 30.68
N SER A 604 27.01 -3.55 31.70
CA SER A 604 27.39 -3.91 33.07
C SER A 604 26.68 -5.17 33.61
N GLN A 605 25.48 -5.48 33.11
CA GLN A 605 24.61 -6.53 33.62
C GLN A 605 24.62 -7.85 32.84
N THR A 606 25.19 -7.87 31.63
CA THR A 606 25.25 -9.06 30.76
C THR A 606 26.30 -10.07 31.25
N LYS A 607 26.12 -10.65 32.45
CA LYS A 607 27.13 -11.54 33.08
C LYS A 607 27.31 -12.89 32.37
N ARG A 608 26.28 -13.41 31.68
CA ARG A 608 26.23 -14.80 31.17
C ARG A 608 26.09 -14.93 29.65
N LEU A 609 25.93 -13.81 28.95
CA LEU A 609 25.10 -13.78 27.74
C LEU A 609 25.81 -13.98 26.42
N LEU A 610 27.14 -13.94 26.41
CA LEU A 610 27.92 -13.99 25.17
C LEU A 610 28.49 -15.40 24.93
N LYS A 611 27.64 -16.42 25.14
CA LYS A 611 27.91 -17.79 24.70
C LYS A 611 27.23 -18.13 23.37
N THR A 612 26.18 -17.38 23.03
CA THR A 612 25.36 -17.61 21.84
C THR A 612 25.76 -16.63 20.75
N ALA A 613 25.74 -17.08 19.50
CA ALA A 613 25.93 -16.20 18.36
C ALA A 613 24.77 -15.18 18.26
N LEU A 614 25.11 -13.92 18.03
CA LEU A 614 24.13 -12.86 17.80
C LEU A 614 23.97 -12.64 16.30
N TYR A 615 22.73 -12.41 15.85
CA TYR A 615 22.37 -12.25 14.42
C TYR A 615 22.14 -10.80 13.99
N VAL A 616 22.19 -9.87 14.94
CA VAL A 616 22.04 -8.44 14.68
C VAL A 616 23.17 -7.97 13.74
N ARG A 617 22.79 -7.16 12.75
CA ARG A 617 23.71 -6.52 11.79
C ARG A 617 23.99 -5.08 12.16
N HIS A 618 22.96 -4.35 12.58
CA HIS A 618 23.08 -2.97 13.03
C HIS A 618 22.64 -2.90 14.49
N PHE A 619 23.57 -2.57 15.39
CA PHE A 619 23.29 -2.43 16.81
C PHE A 619 23.63 -1.02 17.27
N ASP A 620 22.64 -0.30 17.77
CA ASP A 620 22.82 1.02 18.39
C ASP A 620 22.59 0.91 19.89
N LEU A 621 23.67 1.06 20.64
CA LEU A 621 23.68 1.10 22.10
C LEU A 621 23.65 2.57 22.53
N GLY A 622 22.45 3.10 22.79
CA GLY A 622 22.26 4.46 23.28
C GLY A 622 22.74 4.70 24.73
N GLU A 623 23.32 3.69 25.38
CA GLU A 623 23.92 3.78 26.71
C GLU A 623 25.34 4.39 26.64
N MET A 624 25.67 5.24 27.62
CA MET A 624 27.03 5.77 27.78
C MET A 624 27.93 4.76 28.49
N ILE A 625 28.98 4.33 27.79
CA ILE A 625 30.05 3.47 28.30
C ILE A 625 30.98 4.34 29.14
N THR A 626 31.06 4.05 30.44
CA THR A 626 31.84 4.85 31.40
C THR A 626 33.00 4.08 32.01
N SER A 627 32.93 2.75 32.02
CA SER A 627 33.90 1.90 32.72
C SER A 627 34.65 0.96 31.78
N ARG A 628 35.87 0.59 32.18
CA ARG A 628 36.68 -0.39 31.45
C ARG A 628 36.02 -1.78 31.38
N ASP A 629 35.27 -2.17 32.39
CA ASP A 629 34.54 -3.45 32.40
C ASP A 629 33.45 -3.49 31.31
N GLU A 630 32.73 -2.38 31.10
CA GLU A 630 31.76 -2.26 30.00
C GLU A 630 32.43 -2.36 28.64
N VAL A 631 33.59 -1.74 28.46
CA VAL A 631 34.39 -1.85 27.22
C VAL A 631 34.79 -3.30 26.94
N VAL A 632 35.23 -4.05 27.96
CA VAL A 632 35.56 -5.49 27.82
C VAL A 632 34.33 -6.31 27.44
N LYS A 633 33.14 -5.94 27.91
CA LYS A 633 31.89 -6.61 27.55
C LYS A 633 31.41 -6.25 26.14
N LEU A 634 31.58 -5.00 25.72
CA LEU A 634 31.34 -4.57 24.35
C LEU A 634 32.26 -5.33 23.39
N GLU A 635 33.54 -5.46 23.73
CA GLU A 635 34.49 -6.30 23.00
C GLU A 635 33.95 -7.72 22.85
N LYS A 636 33.54 -8.38 23.93
CA LYS A 636 32.96 -9.73 23.87
C LYS A 636 31.72 -9.78 22.98
N LEU A 637 30.86 -8.74 23.01
CA LEU A 637 29.66 -8.65 22.18
C LEU A 637 30.02 -8.64 20.70
N ILE A 638 31.00 -7.83 20.31
CA ILE A 638 31.53 -7.78 18.94
C ILE A 638 32.07 -9.16 18.53
N ARG A 639 32.80 -9.84 19.42
CA ARG A 639 33.38 -11.17 19.12
C ARG A 639 32.31 -12.24 18.83
N VAL A 640 31.17 -12.21 19.52
CA VAL A 640 30.09 -13.20 19.31
C VAL A 640 29.10 -12.81 18.20
N SER A 641 29.13 -11.56 17.75
CA SER A 641 28.23 -11.04 16.73
C SER A 641 28.88 -11.09 15.35
N LEU A 642 29.07 -12.27 14.77
CA LEU A 642 29.77 -12.39 13.48
C LEU A 642 29.05 -11.68 12.30
N SER A 643 27.75 -11.40 12.44
CA SER A 643 26.94 -10.67 11.47
C SER A 643 26.94 -9.15 11.62
N LEU A 644 27.46 -8.61 12.73
CA LEU A 644 27.39 -7.19 13.06
C LEU A 644 28.27 -6.38 12.10
N THR A 645 27.64 -5.57 11.25
CA THR A 645 28.27 -4.67 10.28
C THR A 645 28.34 -3.24 10.79
N ASP A 646 27.42 -2.85 11.67
CA ASP A 646 27.32 -1.47 12.15
C ASP A 646 27.04 -1.48 13.65
N LEU A 647 27.86 -0.76 14.39
CA LEU A 647 27.78 -0.61 15.84
C LEU A 647 27.84 0.87 16.18
N THR A 648 26.76 1.40 16.74
CA THR A 648 26.75 2.73 17.35
C THR A 648 26.78 2.57 18.86
N CYS A 649 27.62 3.31 19.56
CA CYS A 649 27.66 3.32 21.01
C CYS A 649 28.04 4.69 21.54
N ARG A 650 27.62 5.02 22.77
CA ARG A 650 28.06 6.25 23.43
C ARG A 650 29.20 5.96 24.39
N ALA A 651 30.20 6.83 24.50
CA ALA A 651 31.35 6.62 25.38
C ALA A 651 31.77 7.90 26.10
N SER A 652 32.35 7.77 27.31
CA SER A 652 33.00 8.88 28.00
C SER A 652 34.40 9.17 27.47
N ASN A 653 35.05 8.19 26.86
CA ASN A 653 36.41 8.28 26.35
C ASN A 653 36.55 7.45 25.07
N ILE A 654 36.65 8.11 23.90
CA ILE A 654 36.81 7.45 22.60
C ILE A 654 38.06 6.58 22.58
N ASP A 655 39.18 7.10 23.11
CA ASP A 655 40.47 6.44 23.02
C ASP A 655 40.44 5.07 23.72
N LEU A 656 39.83 5.01 24.91
CA LEU A 656 39.66 3.78 25.67
C LEU A 656 38.85 2.74 24.90
N VAL A 657 37.75 3.17 24.27
CA VAL A 657 36.86 2.26 23.51
C VAL A 657 37.57 1.74 22.26
N LEU A 658 38.18 2.63 21.47
CA LEU A 658 38.85 2.26 20.23
C LEU A 658 40.05 1.35 20.49
N ASP A 659 40.86 1.59 21.52
CA ASP A 659 42.02 0.75 21.82
C ASP A 659 41.64 -0.70 22.04
N HIS A 660 40.59 -0.91 22.83
CA HIS A 660 40.08 -2.22 23.17
C HIS A 660 39.41 -2.88 21.97
N ILE A 661 38.63 -2.13 21.17
CA ILE A 661 37.96 -2.69 19.99
C ILE A 661 38.96 -3.03 18.88
N VAL A 662 39.93 -2.16 18.60
CA VAL A 662 41.03 -2.45 17.65
C VAL A 662 41.75 -3.73 18.07
N PHE A 663 42.09 -3.85 19.35
CA PHE A 663 42.72 -5.06 19.88
C PHE A 663 41.81 -6.29 19.73
N ALA A 664 40.52 -6.16 20.00
CA ALA A 664 39.54 -7.25 19.86
C ALA A 664 39.38 -7.71 18.40
N LEU A 665 39.28 -6.76 17.47
CA LEU A 665 39.04 -7.01 16.05
C LEU A 665 40.24 -7.66 15.38
N ARG A 666 41.47 -7.22 15.69
CA ARG A 666 42.69 -7.89 15.19
C ARG A 666 42.80 -9.35 15.62
N ASN A 667 42.20 -9.68 16.77
CA ASN A 667 42.17 -11.03 17.31
C ASN A 667 40.94 -11.83 16.87
N THR A 668 40.01 -11.24 16.11
CA THR A 668 38.81 -11.92 15.62
C THR A 668 38.76 -11.89 14.09
N ARG A 669 38.78 -13.08 13.49
CA ARG A 669 38.58 -13.21 12.04
C ARG A 669 37.10 -13.02 11.73
N ARG A 670 36.71 -11.81 11.35
CA ARG A 670 35.33 -11.48 10.98
C ARG A 670 35.17 -11.47 9.47
N PRO A 671 34.07 -12.00 8.91
CA PRO A 671 33.92 -12.10 7.46
C PRO A 671 33.54 -10.77 6.77
N ARG A 672 33.22 -9.72 7.54
CA ARG A 672 32.67 -8.46 7.04
C ARG A 672 33.30 -7.28 7.76
N ASP A 673 33.25 -6.14 7.08
CA ASP A 673 33.64 -4.85 7.63
C ASP A 673 32.72 -4.47 8.81
N LEU A 674 33.27 -3.72 9.76
CA LEU A 674 32.52 -3.15 10.89
C LEU A 674 32.64 -1.63 10.84
N ASN A 675 31.51 -0.94 10.74
CA ASN A 675 31.41 0.49 11.02
C ASN A 675 31.10 0.68 12.50
N LEU A 676 31.98 1.36 13.21
CA LEU A 676 31.83 1.68 14.62
C LEU A 676 31.64 3.20 14.77
N CYS A 677 30.45 3.64 15.13
CA CYS A 677 30.19 5.01 15.53
C CYS A 677 30.26 5.14 17.05
N ILE A 678 31.18 5.96 17.55
CA ILE A 678 31.35 6.30 18.95
C ILE A 678 30.92 7.74 19.14
N GLN A 679 29.83 7.92 19.85
CA GLN A 679 29.30 9.23 20.23
C GLN A 679 29.75 9.58 21.64
N THR A 680 30.41 10.71 21.83
CA THR A 680 30.61 11.24 23.19
C THR A 680 29.81 12.53 23.37
N HIS A 681 30.01 13.27 24.47
CA HIS A 681 29.43 14.61 24.56
C HIS A 681 29.98 15.47 23.43
N HIS A 682 31.30 15.49 23.27
CA HIS A 682 32.11 15.90 22.12
C HIS A 682 33.50 15.28 22.40
N PRO A 683 34.13 14.52 21.47
CA PRO A 683 33.91 14.37 20.02
C PRO A 683 33.01 13.17 19.61
N GLU A 684 32.63 13.08 18.33
CA GLU A 684 32.03 11.88 17.70
C GLU A 684 33.03 11.28 16.71
N ALA A 685 33.10 9.95 16.61
CA ALA A 685 34.03 9.26 15.72
C ALA A 685 33.34 8.08 15.05
N THR A 686 33.37 8.04 13.72
CA THR A 686 32.99 6.86 12.94
C THR A 686 34.25 6.18 12.43
N VAL A 687 34.47 4.92 12.82
CA VAL A 687 35.65 4.14 12.47
C VAL A 687 35.22 2.90 11.70
N THR A 688 35.68 2.76 10.46
CA THR A 688 35.44 1.57 9.66
C THR A 688 36.62 0.63 9.76
N PHE A 689 36.34 -0.63 10.09
CA PHE A 689 37.31 -1.71 10.18
C PHE A 689 37.14 -2.69 9.02
N GLU A 690 38.26 -3.12 8.45
CA GLU A 690 38.29 -4.13 7.39
C GLU A 690 37.93 -5.52 7.95
N GLY A 691 37.12 -6.25 7.20
CA GLY A 691 36.87 -7.66 7.41
C GLY A 691 38.17 -8.46 7.37
N ASN A 692 38.21 -9.54 8.15
CA ASN A 692 39.27 -10.54 8.29
C ASN A 692 40.54 -10.06 8.99
N THR A 693 40.99 -8.83 8.73
CA THR A 693 42.21 -8.27 9.31
C THR A 693 41.95 -7.52 10.62
N GLY A 694 40.75 -6.91 10.75
CA GLY A 694 40.44 -6.00 11.84
C GLY A 694 41.28 -4.72 11.82
N GLU A 695 41.90 -4.40 10.68
CA GLU A 695 42.61 -3.15 10.48
C GLU A 695 41.63 -1.99 10.28
N ILE A 696 42.01 -0.80 10.72
CA ILE A 696 41.20 0.41 10.50
C ILE A 696 41.33 0.81 9.03
N LEU A 697 40.23 0.82 8.27
CA LEU A 697 40.17 1.30 6.88
C LEU A 697 40.07 2.82 6.80
N SER A 698 39.20 3.37 7.63
CA SER A 698 38.91 4.80 7.69
C SER A 698 38.50 5.22 9.09
N ILE A 699 38.74 6.48 9.38
CA ILE A 699 38.25 7.19 10.55
C ILE A 699 37.68 8.50 10.03
N ASP A 700 36.43 8.75 10.38
CA ASP A 700 35.73 10.00 10.21
C ASP A 700 35.53 10.61 11.60
N LEU A 701 36.30 11.65 11.91
CA LEU A 701 36.26 12.29 13.23
C LEU A 701 35.45 13.57 13.16
N GLN A 702 34.48 13.73 14.05
CA GLN A 702 33.77 14.97 14.32
C GLN A 702 34.21 15.51 15.68
N VAL A 703 35.18 16.42 15.68
CA VAL A 703 35.78 16.95 16.92
C VAL A 703 35.30 18.35 17.22
N GLN A 704 35.06 18.63 18.51
CA GLN A 704 35.04 20.02 18.95
C GLN A 704 36.48 20.47 19.12
N SER A 705 37.21 19.99 20.12
CA SER A 705 38.63 20.30 20.32
C SER A 705 39.57 19.20 19.85
N MET A 706 40.70 19.57 19.27
CA MET A 706 41.75 18.62 18.86
C MET A 706 42.55 18.03 20.03
N GLU A 707 42.27 18.45 21.27
CA GLU A 707 42.82 17.82 22.49
C GLU A 707 42.04 16.59 22.92
N GLU A 708 40.87 16.35 22.33
CA GLU A 708 39.92 15.39 22.87
C GLU A 708 40.26 13.93 22.55
N THR A 709 41.08 13.67 21.52
CA THR A 709 41.42 12.30 21.13
C THR A 709 42.81 12.16 20.53
N ARG A 710 43.54 11.12 20.95
CA ARG A 710 44.83 10.75 20.35
C ARG A 710 44.69 10.16 18.95
N TYR A 711 43.49 9.70 18.57
CA TYR A 711 43.22 9.14 17.24
C TYR A 711 43.30 10.19 16.14
N PHE A 712 43.30 11.46 16.50
CA PHE A 712 43.67 12.53 15.59
C PHE A 712 45.07 12.29 14.97
N ASN A 713 46.00 11.58 15.60
CA ASN A 713 47.32 11.30 15.00
C ASN A 713 47.35 10.02 14.13
N HIS A 714 46.21 9.36 13.90
CA HIS A 714 46.19 8.04 13.27
C HIS A 714 46.34 8.11 11.74
N ARG A 715 47.20 7.25 11.18
CA ARG A 715 47.56 7.29 9.74
C ARG A 715 46.45 6.91 8.75
N MET A 716 45.37 6.32 9.24
CA MET A 716 44.25 5.79 8.41
C MET A 716 43.04 6.73 8.39
N ILE A 717 43.18 7.97 8.85
CA ILE A 717 42.09 8.95 8.78
C ILE A 717 41.79 9.27 7.31
N LYS A 718 40.50 9.23 6.95
CA LYS A 718 40.02 9.53 5.59
C LYS A 718 39.25 10.83 5.54
N SER A 719 38.30 11.01 6.46
CA SER A 719 37.57 12.27 6.61
C SER A 719 37.86 12.89 7.98
N ILE A 720 37.96 14.21 8.02
CA ILE A 720 37.97 14.95 9.28
C ILE A 720 36.90 16.02 9.19
N HIS A 721 35.99 16.01 10.15
CA HIS A 721 35.00 17.05 10.39
C HIS A 721 35.34 17.78 11.68
N ILE A 722 35.62 19.08 11.59
CA ILE A 722 35.93 19.91 12.76
C ILE A 722 34.74 20.83 12.98
N GLN A 723 34.13 20.80 14.16
CA GLN A 723 33.02 21.68 14.52
C GLN A 723 33.43 22.53 15.73
N GLY A 724 33.61 23.85 15.60
CA GLY A 724 33.78 24.68 16.80
C GLY A 724 34.47 26.02 16.61
N SER A 725 34.52 26.78 17.71
CA SER A 725 35.14 28.10 17.83
C SER A 725 36.59 27.98 18.30
N HIS A 726 37.46 27.36 17.50
CA HIS A 726 38.89 27.27 17.83
C HIS A 726 39.65 28.49 17.37
N GLU A 727 40.73 28.82 18.07
CA GLU A 727 41.71 29.75 17.54
C GLU A 727 42.39 29.08 16.34
N LEU A 728 42.21 29.67 15.15
CA LEU A 728 42.71 29.16 13.87
C LEU A 728 44.20 28.77 13.92
N SER A 729 45.01 29.56 14.64
CA SER A 729 46.45 29.34 14.82
C SER A 729 46.77 27.98 15.46
N THR A 730 46.10 27.65 16.57
CA THR A 730 46.31 26.40 17.32
C THR A 730 45.84 25.19 16.51
N LEU A 731 44.73 25.36 15.79
CA LEU A 731 44.20 24.32 14.93
C LEU A 731 45.16 24.00 13.79
N LEU A 732 45.62 25.02 13.06
CA LEU A 732 46.52 24.86 11.91
C LEU A 732 47.85 24.23 12.30
N ASP A 733 48.46 24.65 13.42
CA ASP A 733 49.73 24.07 13.87
C ASP A 733 49.61 22.56 14.13
N ARG A 734 48.56 22.15 14.86
CA ARG A 734 48.33 20.73 15.12
C ARG A 734 47.92 19.96 13.88
N PHE A 735 47.00 20.50 13.10
CA PHE A 735 46.54 19.88 11.87
C PHE A 735 47.73 19.68 10.93
N GLY A 736 48.60 20.68 10.81
CA GLY A 736 49.84 20.64 10.05
C GLY A 736 50.84 19.59 10.54
N ARG A 737 50.96 19.40 11.86
CA ARG A 737 51.77 18.30 12.43
C ARG A 737 51.19 16.93 12.08
N CYS A 738 49.87 16.79 12.04
CA CYS A 738 49.20 15.52 11.79
C CYS A 738 49.06 15.18 10.31
N LEU A 739 48.97 16.17 9.41
CA LEU A 739 48.95 15.95 7.96
C LEU A 739 50.12 15.08 7.48
N LYS A 740 51.30 15.22 8.11
CA LYS A 740 52.46 14.38 7.84
C LYS A 740 52.19 12.87 8.02
N SER A 741 51.27 12.48 8.89
CA SER A 741 50.92 11.09 9.14
C SER A 741 49.73 10.59 8.33
N TYR A 742 48.92 11.47 7.74
CA TYR A 742 47.68 11.10 7.04
C TYR A 742 47.89 10.66 5.59
N ALA A 743 48.39 9.46 5.39
CA ALA A 743 48.61 8.92 4.06
C ALA A 743 47.32 8.71 3.22
N LYS A 744 46.13 8.73 3.85
CA LYS A 744 44.84 8.40 3.21
C LYS A 744 43.77 9.49 3.35
N LEU A 745 44.14 10.73 3.67
CA LEU A 745 43.16 11.80 3.85
C LEU A 745 42.47 12.13 2.51
N GLU A 746 41.16 11.93 2.46
CA GLU A 746 40.30 12.13 1.29
C GLU A 746 39.46 13.40 1.41
N SER A 747 38.99 13.75 2.61
CA SER A 747 38.15 14.94 2.83
C SER A 747 38.41 15.62 4.18
N VAL A 748 38.27 16.95 4.19
CA VAL A 748 38.34 17.77 5.40
C VAL A 748 37.21 18.78 5.35
N ARG A 749 36.32 18.70 6.34
CA ARG A 749 35.20 19.62 6.54
C ARG A 749 35.41 20.42 7.82
N ILE A 750 35.19 21.72 7.76
CA ILE A 750 35.28 22.59 8.93
C ILE A 750 33.99 23.38 9.04
N ASP A 751 33.25 23.19 10.13
CA ASP A 751 32.15 24.06 10.53
C ASP A 751 32.68 25.10 11.50
N CYS A 752 32.90 26.30 10.96
CA CYS A 752 33.48 27.44 11.65
C CYS A 752 32.35 28.32 12.19
N SER A 753 32.40 28.64 13.49
CA SER A 753 31.48 29.60 14.10
C SER A 753 31.88 31.06 13.88
N SER A 754 33.05 31.32 13.31
CA SER A 754 33.54 32.68 13.02
C SER A 754 32.92 33.20 11.72
N ASP A 755 32.63 34.51 11.72
CA ASP A 755 32.16 35.27 10.57
C ASP A 755 33.20 35.39 9.43
N TYR A 756 34.43 34.92 9.62
CA TYR A 756 35.53 35.02 8.65
C TYR A 756 35.96 33.67 8.06
N PRO A 757 35.08 32.91 7.37
CA PRO A 757 35.42 31.60 6.79
C PRO A 757 36.51 31.70 5.71
N ARG A 758 36.68 32.86 5.08
CA ARG A 758 37.71 33.11 4.06
C ARG A 758 39.13 33.03 4.64
N GLY A 759 39.35 33.59 5.83
CA GLY A 759 40.67 33.53 6.50
C GLY A 759 41.07 32.10 6.84
N TRP A 760 40.10 31.32 7.32
CA TRP A 760 40.27 29.87 7.53
C TRP A 760 40.58 29.16 6.22
N PHE A 761 39.84 29.46 5.17
CA PHE A 761 40.01 28.81 3.88
C PHE A 761 41.42 29.02 3.32
N VAL A 762 41.88 30.27 3.28
CA VAL A 762 43.22 30.63 2.79
C VAL A 762 44.30 29.97 3.63
N ALA A 763 44.13 29.91 4.95
CA ALA A 763 45.13 29.32 5.83
C ALA A 763 45.24 27.80 5.66
N PHE A 764 44.12 27.09 5.54
CA PHE A 764 44.12 25.66 5.22
C PHE A 764 44.62 25.37 3.81
N GLN A 765 44.27 26.19 2.82
CA GLN A 765 44.78 26.06 1.46
C GLN A 765 46.32 26.24 1.44
N THR A 766 46.83 27.22 2.17
CA THR A 766 48.27 27.44 2.35
C THR A 766 48.93 26.24 3.04
N LEU A 767 48.26 25.64 4.03
CA LEU A 767 48.74 24.45 4.71
C LEU A 767 48.78 23.22 3.77
N PHE A 768 47.72 22.97 3.00
CA PHE A 768 47.69 21.86 2.03
C PHE A 768 48.71 22.05 0.89
N ALA A 769 49.01 23.29 0.50
CA ALA A 769 50.05 23.57 -0.49
C ALA A 769 51.46 23.10 -0.03
N GLN A 770 51.70 22.98 1.28
CA GLN A 770 52.94 22.41 1.82
C GLN A 770 53.00 20.88 1.70
N TYR A 771 51.88 20.23 1.41
CA TYR A 771 51.73 18.77 1.30
C TYR A 771 51.08 18.39 -0.04
N PRO A 772 51.73 18.63 -1.19
CA PRO A 772 51.12 18.48 -2.52
C PRO A 772 50.68 17.05 -2.86
N HIS A 773 51.14 16.05 -2.10
CA HIS A 773 50.72 14.65 -2.24
C HIS A 773 49.37 14.35 -1.58
N GLN A 774 48.82 15.28 -0.80
CA GLN A 774 47.54 15.17 -0.11
C GLN A 774 46.66 16.34 -0.54
N THR A 775 45.78 16.11 -1.50
CA THR A 775 44.79 17.10 -1.95
C THR A 775 43.39 16.62 -1.55
N PRO A 776 43.04 16.66 -0.25
CA PRO A 776 41.72 16.25 0.18
C PRO A 776 40.66 17.21 -0.38
N GLN A 777 39.44 16.70 -0.56
CA GLN A 777 38.28 17.55 -0.76
C GLN A 777 38.10 18.42 0.47
N PHE A 778 38.26 19.74 0.28
CA PHE A 778 38.21 20.69 1.37
C PHE A 778 36.96 21.57 1.26
N SER A 779 36.19 21.61 2.36
CA SER A 779 35.03 22.48 2.49
C SER A 779 34.99 23.14 3.85
N ILE A 780 34.71 24.45 3.86
CA ILE A 780 34.43 25.21 5.08
C ILE A 780 32.98 25.66 5.03
N SER A 781 32.20 25.35 6.07
CA SER A 781 30.87 25.89 6.27
C SER A 781 30.84 26.82 7.48
N ASN A 782 30.04 27.88 7.40
CA ASN A 782 29.54 28.62 8.56
C ASN A 782 28.00 28.64 8.52
N SER A 783 27.35 29.37 9.42
CA SER A 783 25.88 29.44 9.47
C SER A 783 25.22 30.05 8.22
N LYS A 784 25.98 30.79 7.40
CA LYS A 784 25.47 31.55 6.24
C LYS A 784 25.94 31.02 4.88
N SER A 785 27.07 30.32 4.82
CA SER A 785 27.76 30.03 3.56
C SER A 785 28.61 28.75 3.63
N THR A 786 28.87 28.13 2.48
CA THR A 786 29.79 27.00 2.33
C THR A 786 30.77 27.29 1.20
N ILE A 787 32.07 27.28 1.51
CA ILE A 787 33.16 27.47 0.55
C ILE A 787 33.80 26.11 0.28
N THR A 788 33.81 25.68 -0.98
CA THR A 788 34.50 24.47 -1.43
C THR A 788 35.66 24.83 -2.36
N ALA A 789 36.71 24.01 -2.40
CA ALA A 789 37.87 24.26 -3.26
C ALA A 789 37.53 24.37 -4.76
N GLY A 790 36.40 23.80 -5.21
CA GLY A 790 35.91 23.92 -6.59
C GLY A 790 35.26 25.27 -6.91
N ASN A 791 34.70 25.97 -5.92
CA ASN A 791 33.88 27.17 -6.14
C ASN A 791 34.69 28.48 -6.21
N ILE A 792 36.02 28.44 -6.02
CA ILE A 792 36.87 29.64 -5.94
C ILE A 792 37.44 30.04 -7.31
N GLN A 793 37.31 29.19 -8.33
CA GLN A 793 37.74 29.57 -9.68
C GLN A 793 36.86 30.64 -10.33
N ASP A 794 35.68 30.92 -9.76
CA ASP A 794 34.82 32.05 -10.14
C ASP A 794 35.12 33.26 -9.23
N ASN A 795 36.32 33.83 -9.37
CA ASN A 795 36.81 34.97 -8.58
C ASN A 795 36.02 36.29 -8.80
N GLU A 796 35.04 36.35 -9.70
CA GLU A 796 34.26 37.57 -9.99
C GLU A 796 32.97 37.72 -9.15
N SER A 797 32.45 36.68 -8.50
CA SER A 797 31.17 36.76 -7.78
C SER A 797 31.28 36.96 -6.25
N VAL A 798 32.48 37.12 -5.70
CA VAL A 798 32.71 37.17 -4.24
C VAL A 798 32.95 38.60 -3.73
N GLU A 799 33.46 39.52 -4.56
CA GLU A 799 33.50 40.95 -4.19
C GLU A 799 32.09 41.54 -4.00
N GLU A 800 31.06 40.92 -4.60
CA GLU A 800 29.68 41.36 -4.46
C GLU A 800 29.08 41.07 -3.06
N ILE A 801 29.59 40.07 -2.33
CA ILE A 801 29.09 39.72 -0.99
C ILE A 801 29.69 40.62 0.10
N GLU A 802 30.96 41.01 -0.03
CA GLU A 802 31.61 41.97 0.89
C GLU A 802 31.07 43.40 0.68
N SER A 803 30.57 43.75 -0.51
CA SER A 803 30.02 45.08 -0.81
C SER A 803 28.62 45.35 -0.26
N VAL A 804 27.90 44.34 0.25
CA VAL A 804 26.54 44.51 0.83
C VAL A 804 26.59 44.80 2.34
N GLU A 805 27.68 44.45 3.04
CA GLU A 805 27.79 44.66 4.50
C GLU A 805 28.34 46.04 4.89
N GLU A 806 28.87 46.84 3.95
CA GLU A 806 29.44 48.18 4.26
C GLU A 806 28.41 49.34 4.12
N HIS A 807 27.11 49.06 4.04
CA HIS A 807 26.04 50.08 3.88
C HIS A 807 24.83 49.96 4.82
N GLN A 808 24.94 49.23 5.94
CA GLN A 808 23.88 49.16 6.94
C GLN A 808 24.41 49.33 8.37
N ASP A 809 24.93 50.51 8.68
CA ASP A 809 25.10 50.98 10.06
C ASP A 809 24.92 52.51 10.08
N ASP A 810 23.68 52.97 9.85
CA ASP A 810 23.21 54.31 10.21
C ASP A 810 21.69 54.35 10.08
N ASP A 811 20.96 53.65 10.98
CA ASP A 811 19.66 54.14 11.41
C ASP A 811 19.29 53.59 12.79
N ASN A 812 19.61 54.41 13.80
CA ASN A 812 19.28 54.21 15.19
C ASN A 812 17.82 54.66 15.38
N THR A 813 16.86 53.74 15.34
CA THR A 813 15.46 54.02 15.72
C THR A 813 14.99 53.12 16.86
N GLU A 814 14.47 53.81 17.89
CA GLU A 814 13.85 53.30 19.10
C GLU A 814 12.84 52.17 18.82
N SER A 815 12.99 51.04 19.52
CA SER A 815 11.94 50.02 19.60
C SER A 815 10.99 50.34 20.77
N PRO A 816 9.67 50.41 20.56
CA PRO A 816 8.70 50.43 21.64
C PRO A 816 8.42 49.01 22.13
N VAL A 817 8.22 48.91 23.44
CA VAL A 817 7.76 47.73 24.16
C VAL A 817 6.37 47.32 23.69
N GLU A 818 6.18 46.07 23.28
CA GLU A 818 4.86 45.41 23.20
C GLU A 818 4.71 44.33 24.29
N PRO A 819 3.47 44.10 24.78
CA PRO A 819 3.19 43.18 25.88
C PRO A 819 2.90 41.75 25.42
N GLU A 820 3.17 40.79 26.31
CA GLU A 820 2.88 39.35 26.17
C GLU A 820 1.39 39.03 26.05
N PRO A 821 1.07 37.88 25.42
CA PRO A 821 0.10 36.91 25.91
C PRO A 821 0.73 35.68 26.58
#